data_AF-A0A7V3CGT5-F1
#
_entry.id   AF-A0A7V3CGT5-F1
#
_cell.length_a   1.000
_cell.length_b   1.000
_cell.length_c   1.000
_cell.angle_alpha   90.00
_cell.angle_beta   90.00
_cell.angle_gamma   90.00
#
_symmetry.space_group_name_H-M   'P 1'
#
loop_
_entity.id
_entity.type
_entity.pdbx_description
1 polymer ?
#
loop_
_entity_poly.entity_id
_entity_poly.type
_entity_poly.pdbx_seq_one_letter_code
_entity_poly.pdbx_strand_id
1 'polypeptide(L)'
;MRVHSPRGERELRLPEGGPALTAEVRALEREGDPELYYEGLLALARRQEAAGRVEAAAELYAAVVQEAEAVGALREGPLRTRAQECLDAILGRGAFGPRAEFLLRNLAQQSSDPAMLFAMGTAGAVFRMTRLATLSRLASTPNPGILTQLIGAGRLASLTGFALEAPAFTLVGRLGNEVLGRRQDWSGAALGRDLASSYLVLGGLKLAGWASGAAYRSYASPVGALRERPLQTLFQQGGMLGGIFLGHALEEHLGLRRPQDGATTLTDSLAMLLQFNVAGRLTRQAFGTRFAAWERGLDLQSEALARGPQGPGRTLGLGVSPVLATGVVGRPPARSGRGLETLWPNIVLMSSQGGNGDSAPPPSGPRLQVSPASHESGPVPRPAGSRAEDPGAAEGSAESLRTEPAPPPVDPQQGAAGFAELLETRGRETEPPILNLQPVERSFGSTTVEVQVAAGYENVQRLRARMAPHLPALREVLAGRPAAPWFIAGVSDGMGLHSAVALMEAGVRHLVGGFYEPEALIKMESPIHLGRLANVEGLRLLARERGVDFQAFYQDLVLPQHGKETRPFPAELRAAIQEAQRRAGMNELNFVNSIAFARWISPSPGVEQRQGIPSLDLEGRVVLMNMKPYQAKGYEGTLDSMGRNHGALLEALGEHFGPESTSFFFTWAGGSQNRRILHGVYGGGALGHAKEIGEAAALRYHLQSQDAGFARGYHKIVRFPDFSSFALFGIPGGGAFGMIARHVLEGHGCYADMGELAPRAYHEAFGGEHNLRNPAAQIELDVPESYHLPEIRRNLQTFYDRVAEYRRRHPEWDGSQPLDHETSRELLRGLVGEDYVSRIPKATE
;
A
#
# COMPACT_ATOMS: atom_id res chain seq x y z
N MET A 1 42.13 -27.79 -27.77
CA MET A 1 42.15 -28.51 -29.07
C MET A 1 43.29 -27.97 -29.92
N ARG A 2 44.00 -28.81 -30.66
CA ARG A 2 45.13 -28.41 -31.53
C ARG A 2 44.62 -28.29 -32.96
N VAL A 3 44.83 -27.13 -33.58
CA VAL A 3 44.32 -26.77 -34.91
C VAL A 3 45.48 -26.31 -35.76
N HIS A 4 45.61 -26.83 -36.97
CA HIS A 4 46.66 -26.43 -37.89
C HIS A 4 46.16 -25.29 -38.78
N SER A 5 46.93 -24.20 -38.89
CA SER A 5 46.63 -23.18 -39.90
C SER A 5 46.73 -23.77 -41.32
N PRO A 6 46.10 -23.17 -42.35
CA PRO A 6 46.15 -23.66 -43.73
C PRO A 6 47.58 -23.84 -44.30
N ARG A 7 48.58 -23.22 -43.67
CA ARG A 7 50.01 -23.37 -44.03
C ARG A 7 50.76 -24.42 -43.21
N GLY A 8 50.15 -25.02 -42.18
CA GLY A 8 50.75 -26.06 -41.34
C GLY A 8 51.84 -25.58 -40.38
N GLU A 9 52.11 -24.27 -40.31
CA GLU A 9 53.28 -23.70 -39.62
C GLU A 9 53.05 -23.44 -38.12
N ARG A 10 51.80 -23.39 -37.65
CA ARG A 10 51.49 -23.13 -36.24
C ARG A 10 50.30 -23.93 -35.73
N GLU A 11 50.48 -24.45 -34.52
CA GLU A 11 49.45 -25.16 -33.75
C GLU A 11 48.68 -24.16 -32.89
N LEU A 12 47.45 -23.85 -33.29
CA LEU A 12 46.53 -23.04 -32.51
C LEU A 12 45.96 -23.90 -31.38
N ARG A 13 46.22 -23.49 -30.14
CA ARG A 13 45.54 -24.04 -28.97
C ARG A 13 44.20 -23.34 -28.82
N LEU A 14 43.16 -23.96 -29.35
CA LEU A 14 41.79 -23.52 -29.09
C LEU A 14 41.32 -24.03 -27.73
N PRO A 15 40.40 -23.29 -27.07
CA PRO A 15 39.84 -23.70 -25.80
C PRO A 15 39.12 -25.04 -25.93
N GLU A 16 38.96 -25.77 -24.83
CA GLU A 16 38.16 -27.00 -24.84
C GLU A 16 36.69 -26.67 -25.12
N GLY A 17 36.29 -26.86 -26.38
CA GLY A 17 34.93 -26.67 -26.85
C GLY A 17 34.07 -27.91 -26.74
N GLY A 18 32.75 -27.70 -26.66
CA GLY A 18 31.80 -28.77 -26.92
C GLY A 18 31.92 -29.31 -28.37
N PRO A 19 31.33 -30.48 -28.67
CA PRO A 19 31.47 -31.16 -29.96
C PRO A 19 31.07 -30.29 -31.17
N ALA A 20 30.14 -29.35 -30.99
CA ALA A 20 29.77 -28.39 -32.03
C ALA A 20 30.91 -27.42 -32.39
N LEU A 21 31.61 -26.85 -31.40
CA LEU A 21 32.76 -25.97 -31.64
C LEU A 21 33.88 -26.75 -32.33
N THR A 22 34.14 -27.99 -31.88
CA THR A 22 35.11 -28.88 -32.51
C THR A 22 34.76 -29.19 -33.97
N ALA A 23 33.49 -29.49 -34.26
CA ALA A 23 33.05 -29.78 -35.63
C ALA A 23 33.19 -28.55 -36.54
N GLU A 24 32.84 -27.37 -36.04
CA GLU A 24 32.91 -26.12 -36.78
C GLU A 24 34.35 -25.68 -37.06
N VAL A 25 35.24 -25.79 -36.08
CA VAL A 25 36.67 -25.56 -36.30
C VAL A 25 37.24 -26.55 -37.30
N ARG A 26 36.89 -27.84 -37.22
CA ARG A 26 37.30 -28.84 -38.22
C ARG A 26 36.76 -28.56 -39.61
N ALA A 27 35.61 -27.90 -39.72
CA ALA A 27 35.09 -27.43 -41.00
C ALA A 27 35.94 -26.27 -41.53
N LEU A 28 36.30 -25.31 -40.67
CA LEU A 28 37.21 -24.21 -41.01
C LEU A 28 38.61 -24.71 -41.42
N GLU A 29 39.15 -25.73 -40.75
CA GLU A 29 40.44 -26.35 -41.13
C GLU A 29 40.49 -26.88 -42.58
N ARG A 30 39.33 -27.14 -43.19
CA ARG A 30 39.25 -27.60 -44.59
C ARG A 30 39.16 -26.45 -45.59
N GLU A 31 39.03 -25.21 -45.12
CA GLU A 31 38.99 -24.03 -45.98
C GLU A 31 40.40 -23.74 -46.50
N GLY A 32 40.55 -23.78 -47.83
CA GLY A 32 41.82 -23.60 -48.50
C GLY A 32 42.17 -22.13 -48.73
N ASP A 33 41.17 -21.26 -48.77
CA ASP A 33 41.36 -19.82 -48.90
C ASP A 33 41.67 -19.19 -47.53
N PRO A 34 42.84 -18.54 -47.34
CA PRO A 34 43.18 -17.90 -46.08
C PRO A 34 42.20 -16.81 -45.64
N GLU A 35 41.62 -16.04 -46.56
CA GLU A 35 40.69 -14.96 -46.22
C GLU A 35 39.37 -15.52 -45.67
N LEU A 36 38.81 -16.55 -46.34
CA LEU A 36 37.61 -17.24 -45.87
C LEU A 36 37.83 -17.99 -44.56
N TYR A 37 39.02 -18.56 -44.36
CA TYR A 37 39.39 -19.20 -43.09
C TYR A 37 39.36 -18.21 -41.93
N TYR A 38 40.01 -17.04 -42.06
CA TYR A 38 40.05 -16.03 -40.99
C TYR A 38 38.72 -15.32 -40.79
N GLU A 39 37.94 -15.07 -41.85
CA GLU A 39 36.58 -14.58 -41.72
C GLU A 39 35.69 -15.59 -40.99
N GLY A 40 35.83 -16.88 -41.30
CA GLY A 40 35.16 -17.97 -40.60
C GLY A 40 35.52 -18.03 -39.11
N LEU A 41 36.80 -17.87 -38.76
CA LEU A 41 37.26 -17.77 -37.38
C LEU A 41 36.73 -16.53 -36.66
N LEU A 42 36.68 -15.37 -37.33
CA LEU A 42 36.11 -14.14 -36.79
C LEU A 42 34.61 -14.30 -36.51
N ALA A 43 33.88 -14.91 -37.44
CA ALA A 43 32.46 -15.21 -37.28
C ALA A 43 32.23 -16.21 -36.14
N LEU A 44 33.12 -17.20 -35.99
CA LEU A 44 33.11 -18.15 -34.88
C LEU A 44 33.34 -17.44 -33.54
N ALA A 45 34.32 -16.53 -33.46
CA ALA A 45 34.60 -15.73 -32.27
C ALA A 45 33.37 -14.92 -31.85
N ARG A 46 32.71 -14.25 -32.80
CA ARG A 46 31.45 -13.51 -32.56
C ARG A 46 30.32 -14.39 -32.05
N ARG A 47 30.19 -15.62 -32.57
CA ARG A 47 29.21 -16.59 -32.06
C ARG A 47 29.54 -17.03 -30.63
N GLN A 48 30.82 -17.25 -30.30
CA GLN A 48 31.23 -17.56 -28.94
C GLN A 48 30.97 -16.38 -27.99
N GLU A 49 31.23 -15.15 -28.44
CA GLU A 49 30.93 -13.91 -27.70
C GLU A 49 29.43 -13.78 -27.44
N ALA A 50 28.59 -13.94 -28.46
CA ALA A 50 27.12 -13.92 -28.33
C ALA A 50 26.59 -15.07 -27.45
N ALA A 51 27.30 -16.20 -27.39
CA ALA A 51 27.01 -17.31 -26.49
C ALA A 51 27.51 -17.08 -25.05
N GLY A 52 28.12 -15.92 -24.75
CA GLY A 52 28.64 -15.56 -23.43
C GLY A 52 29.97 -16.23 -23.07
N ARG A 53 30.66 -16.85 -24.04
CA ARG A 53 31.96 -17.50 -23.86
C ARG A 53 33.08 -16.54 -24.22
N VAL A 54 33.19 -15.47 -23.44
CA VAL A 54 34.04 -14.31 -23.73
C VAL A 54 35.52 -14.69 -23.81
N GLU A 55 36.00 -15.60 -22.95
CA GLU A 55 37.39 -16.07 -22.98
C GLU A 55 37.70 -16.81 -24.30
N ALA A 56 36.79 -17.68 -24.74
CA ALA A 56 36.97 -18.40 -26.00
C ALA A 56 36.90 -17.47 -27.21
N ALA A 57 36.01 -16.47 -27.17
CA ALA A 57 35.97 -15.42 -28.18
C ALA A 57 37.29 -14.63 -28.22
N ALA A 58 37.82 -14.22 -27.05
CA ALA A 58 39.08 -13.50 -26.95
C ALA A 58 40.26 -14.31 -27.51
N GLU A 59 40.34 -15.61 -27.19
CA GLU A 59 41.35 -16.50 -27.73
C GLU A 59 41.25 -16.63 -29.25
N LEU A 60 40.04 -16.74 -29.80
CA LEU A 60 39.81 -16.78 -31.25
C LEU A 60 40.15 -15.44 -31.94
N TYR A 61 39.78 -14.31 -31.36
CA TYR A 61 40.17 -12.99 -31.89
C TYR A 61 41.71 -12.82 -31.83
N ALA A 62 42.35 -13.21 -30.73
CA ALA A 62 43.80 -13.18 -30.59
C ALA A 62 44.50 -14.09 -31.60
N ALA A 63 43.94 -15.27 -31.87
CA ALA A 63 44.41 -16.16 -32.92
C ALA A 63 44.36 -15.51 -34.30
N VAL A 64 43.22 -14.88 -34.65
CA VAL A 64 43.07 -14.16 -35.93
C VAL A 64 44.08 -13.01 -36.04
N VAL A 65 44.28 -12.23 -34.96
CA VAL A 65 45.26 -11.14 -34.93
C VAL A 65 46.69 -11.65 -35.15
N GLN A 66 47.11 -12.68 -34.41
CA GLN A 66 48.47 -13.21 -34.46
C GLN A 66 48.81 -13.86 -35.81
N GLU A 67 47.86 -14.59 -36.40
CA GLU A 67 48.08 -15.27 -37.68
C GLU A 67 47.97 -14.32 -38.88
N ALA A 68 47.11 -13.30 -38.81
CA ALA A 68 47.06 -12.24 -39.83
C ALA A 68 48.36 -11.41 -39.89
N GLU A 69 49.11 -11.31 -38.78
CA GLU A 69 50.45 -10.72 -38.78
C GLU A 69 51.49 -11.60 -39.48
N ALA A 70 51.40 -12.92 -39.32
CA ALA A 70 52.32 -13.88 -39.93
C ALA A 70 52.12 -13.99 -41.46
N VAL A 71 50.88 -13.93 -41.92
CA VAL A 71 50.53 -13.90 -43.35
C VAL A 71 50.62 -12.46 -43.84
N GLY A 72 51.82 -11.99 -44.19
CA GLY A 72 52.11 -10.57 -44.51
C GLY A 72 51.15 -9.86 -45.49
N ALA A 73 50.38 -10.61 -46.31
CA ALA A 73 49.31 -10.07 -47.16
C ALA A 73 48.08 -9.54 -46.39
N LEU A 74 47.84 -10.00 -45.15
CA LEU A 74 46.70 -9.60 -44.30
C LEU A 74 47.11 -8.60 -43.21
N ARG A 75 48.38 -8.17 -43.19
CA ARG A 75 48.94 -7.36 -42.11
C ARG A 75 48.22 -6.02 -41.92
N GLU A 76 47.71 -5.43 -43.00
CA GLU A 76 46.93 -4.17 -42.99
C GLU A 76 45.45 -4.39 -43.39
N GLY A 77 44.98 -5.64 -43.38
CA GLY A 77 43.65 -6.00 -43.84
C GLY A 77 42.54 -5.64 -42.84
N PRO A 78 41.30 -5.39 -43.32
CA PRO A 78 40.15 -5.04 -42.48
C PRO A 78 39.76 -6.14 -41.47
N LEU A 79 40.09 -7.40 -41.76
CA LEU A 79 39.85 -8.53 -40.84
C LEU A 79 40.69 -8.43 -39.56
N ARG A 80 41.96 -8.08 -39.68
CA ARG A 80 42.86 -7.90 -38.53
C ARG A 80 42.40 -6.73 -37.66
N THR A 81 42.07 -5.59 -38.28
CA THR A 81 41.58 -4.40 -37.56
C THR A 81 40.32 -4.73 -36.77
N ARG A 82 39.34 -5.41 -37.39
CA ARG A 82 38.11 -5.84 -36.70
C ARG A 82 38.38 -6.82 -35.57
N ALA A 83 39.24 -7.83 -35.79
CA ALA A 83 39.60 -8.80 -34.75
C ALA A 83 40.29 -8.12 -33.56
N GLN A 84 41.20 -7.19 -33.84
CA GLN A 84 41.92 -6.40 -32.84
C GLN A 84 40.98 -5.48 -32.06
N GLU A 85 40.06 -4.77 -32.74
CA GLU A 85 39.05 -3.93 -32.09
C GLU A 85 38.14 -4.73 -31.15
N CYS A 86 37.68 -5.91 -31.58
CA CYS A 86 36.88 -6.80 -30.74
C CYS A 86 37.70 -7.36 -29.56
N LEU A 87 38.94 -7.78 -29.79
CA LEU A 87 39.83 -8.25 -28.74
C LEU A 87 40.12 -7.15 -27.72
N ASP A 88 40.42 -5.94 -28.18
CA ASP A 88 40.67 -4.78 -27.33
C ASP A 88 39.41 -4.43 -26.53
N ALA A 89 38.23 -4.44 -27.15
CA ALA A 89 36.97 -4.23 -26.44
C ALA A 89 36.76 -5.24 -25.29
N ILE A 90 37.05 -6.53 -25.53
CA ILE A 90 36.97 -7.59 -24.51
C ILE A 90 38.02 -7.38 -23.40
N LEU A 91 39.23 -6.95 -23.77
CA LEU A 91 40.32 -6.70 -22.83
C LEU A 91 40.23 -5.34 -22.11
N GLY A 92 39.19 -4.54 -22.38
CA GLY A 92 39.03 -3.20 -21.82
C GLY A 92 39.96 -2.13 -22.42
N ARG A 93 40.58 -2.42 -23.57
CA ARG A 93 41.51 -1.57 -24.30
C ARG A 93 40.83 -0.94 -25.53
N GLY A 94 41.57 -0.13 -26.28
CA GLY A 94 41.13 0.39 -27.58
C GLY A 94 40.15 1.56 -27.52
N ALA A 95 39.44 1.78 -28.64
CA ALA A 95 38.54 2.91 -28.81
C ALA A 95 37.24 2.75 -27.98
N PHE A 96 36.69 3.87 -27.53
CA PHE A 96 35.47 3.90 -26.71
C PHE A 96 34.25 3.26 -27.40
N GLY A 97 34.10 3.42 -28.72
CA GLY A 97 32.95 2.93 -29.48
C GLY A 97 32.75 1.41 -29.40
N PRO A 98 33.69 0.60 -29.92
CA PRO A 98 33.61 -0.87 -29.85
C PRO A 98 33.49 -1.39 -28.41
N ARG A 99 34.17 -0.74 -27.47
CA ARG A 99 34.09 -1.06 -26.05
C ARG A 99 32.71 -0.80 -25.46
N ALA A 100 32.10 0.35 -25.74
CA ALA A 100 30.75 0.66 -25.30
C ALA A 100 29.72 -0.31 -25.89
N GLU A 101 29.89 -0.69 -27.16
CA GLU A 101 29.03 -1.68 -27.83
C GLU A 101 29.15 -3.07 -27.19
N PHE A 102 30.38 -3.52 -26.90
CA PHE A 102 30.63 -4.76 -26.16
C PHE A 102 30.01 -4.73 -24.76
N LEU A 103 30.26 -3.68 -23.99
CA LEU A 103 29.75 -3.51 -22.63
C LEU A 103 28.21 -3.46 -22.59
N LEU A 104 27.55 -2.78 -23.53
CA LEU A 104 26.08 -2.73 -23.61
C LEU A 104 25.47 -4.08 -23.99
N ARG A 105 26.09 -4.82 -24.92
CA ARG A 105 25.65 -6.18 -25.26
C ARG A 105 25.83 -7.13 -24.09
N ASN A 106 26.99 -7.10 -23.45
CA ASN A 106 27.26 -7.91 -22.26
C ASN A 106 26.30 -7.57 -21.12
N LEU A 107 26.02 -6.29 -20.88
CA LEU A 107 25.00 -5.82 -19.92
C LEU A 107 23.62 -6.40 -20.22
N ALA A 108 23.17 -6.34 -21.48
CA ALA A 108 21.88 -6.89 -21.89
C ALA A 108 21.81 -8.42 -21.72
N GLN A 109 22.90 -9.13 -22.07
CA GLN A 109 22.98 -10.58 -21.94
C GLN A 109 23.04 -11.02 -20.47
N GLN A 110 23.88 -10.39 -19.66
CA GLN A 110 23.99 -10.68 -18.23
C GLN A 110 22.66 -10.37 -17.55
N SER A 111 22.05 -9.20 -17.78
CA SER A 111 20.77 -8.84 -17.14
C SER A 111 19.60 -9.76 -17.46
N SER A 112 19.70 -10.53 -18.55
CA SER A 112 18.70 -11.53 -18.95
C SER A 112 19.13 -12.98 -18.66
N ASP A 113 20.23 -13.21 -17.95
CA ASP A 113 20.70 -14.56 -17.65
C ASP A 113 19.74 -15.30 -16.70
N PRO A 114 19.02 -16.33 -17.18
CA PRO A 114 17.98 -16.98 -16.39
C PRO A 114 18.54 -17.72 -15.16
N ALA A 115 19.77 -18.25 -15.24
CA ALA A 115 20.40 -18.91 -14.09
C ALA A 115 20.65 -17.93 -12.94
N MET A 116 21.16 -16.74 -13.25
CA MET A 116 21.41 -15.69 -12.26
C MET A 116 20.12 -15.12 -11.68
N LEU A 117 19.12 -14.84 -12.52
CA LEU A 117 17.81 -14.38 -12.04
C LEU A 117 17.14 -15.40 -11.11
N PHE A 118 17.23 -16.69 -11.46
CA PHE A 118 16.72 -17.78 -10.63
C PHE A 118 17.50 -17.94 -9.32
N ALA A 119 18.83 -17.84 -9.37
CA ALA A 119 19.69 -17.89 -8.19
C ALA A 119 19.43 -16.73 -7.23
N MET A 120 19.35 -15.50 -7.74
CA MET A 120 19.01 -14.31 -6.93
C MET A 120 17.61 -14.43 -6.32
N GLY A 121 16.62 -14.84 -7.12
CA GLY A 121 15.25 -15.02 -6.64
C GLY A 121 15.14 -16.07 -5.53
N THR A 122 15.84 -17.20 -5.69
CA THR A 122 15.88 -18.30 -4.73
C THR A 122 16.65 -17.91 -3.46
N ALA A 123 17.82 -17.29 -3.60
CA ALA A 123 18.62 -16.82 -2.46
C ALA A 123 17.84 -15.79 -1.63
N GLY A 124 17.19 -14.83 -2.29
CA GLY A 124 16.34 -13.84 -1.62
C GLY A 124 15.14 -14.48 -0.91
N ALA A 125 14.56 -15.54 -1.48
CA ALA A 125 13.50 -16.32 -0.84
C ALA A 125 14.01 -17.07 0.41
N VAL A 126 15.16 -17.73 0.32
CA VAL A 126 15.82 -18.42 1.44
C VAL A 126 16.16 -17.44 2.56
N PHE A 127 16.72 -16.28 2.22
CA PHE A 127 17.00 -15.20 3.17
C PHE A 127 15.74 -14.82 3.96
N ARG A 128 14.65 -14.48 3.25
CA ARG A 128 13.40 -14.05 3.88
C ARG A 128 12.78 -15.13 4.74
N MET A 129 12.67 -16.36 4.22
CA MET A 129 12.10 -17.48 4.98
C MET A 129 12.91 -17.78 6.24
N THR A 130 14.24 -17.79 6.14
CA THR A 130 15.13 -18.03 7.28
C THR A 130 15.02 -16.91 8.30
N ARG A 131 15.04 -15.65 7.83
CA ARG A 131 14.86 -14.48 8.69
C ARG A 131 13.53 -14.55 9.43
N LEU A 132 12.43 -14.86 8.74
CA LEU A 132 11.09 -14.96 9.33
C LEU A 132 10.97 -16.11 10.31
N ALA A 133 11.53 -17.29 9.97
CA ALA A 133 11.56 -18.43 10.87
C ALA A 133 12.38 -18.11 12.14
N THR A 134 13.50 -17.40 11.98
CA THR A 134 14.35 -16.98 13.10
C THR A 134 13.64 -15.93 13.95
N LEU A 135 13.00 -14.92 13.33
CA LEU A 135 12.19 -13.92 14.03
C LEU A 135 11.03 -14.55 14.78
N SER A 136 10.28 -15.45 14.15
CA SER A 136 9.17 -16.16 14.77
C SER A 136 9.64 -16.95 15.99
N ARG A 137 10.77 -17.67 15.87
CA ARG A 137 11.37 -18.40 16.99
C ARG A 137 11.83 -17.46 18.11
N LEU A 138 12.52 -16.37 17.79
CA LEU A 138 12.98 -15.38 18.77
C LEU A 138 11.80 -14.70 19.48
N ALA A 139 10.74 -14.36 18.74
CA ALA A 139 9.53 -13.75 19.28
C ALA A 139 8.74 -14.72 20.18
N SER A 140 8.78 -16.02 19.89
CA SER A 140 8.16 -17.06 20.72
C SER A 140 8.96 -17.41 21.98
N THR A 141 10.21 -16.93 22.12
CA THR A 141 11.06 -17.27 23.26
C THR A 141 10.78 -16.31 24.42
N PRO A 142 10.28 -16.78 25.59
CA PRO A 142 9.84 -15.92 26.69
C PRO A 142 11.00 -15.15 27.36
N ASN A 143 12.24 -15.64 27.23
CA ASN A 143 13.42 -14.98 27.76
C ASN A 143 14.39 -14.63 26.63
N PRO A 144 14.59 -13.33 26.30
CA PRO A 144 15.55 -12.94 25.28
C PRO A 144 16.96 -13.29 25.78
N GLY A 145 17.64 -14.22 25.09
CA GLY A 145 19.02 -14.58 25.42
C GLY A 145 20.00 -13.41 25.21
N ILE A 146 21.21 -13.52 25.77
CA ILE A 146 22.26 -12.47 25.74
C ILE A 146 22.49 -11.92 24.32
N LEU A 147 22.55 -12.79 23.30
CA LEU A 147 22.73 -12.36 21.91
C LEU A 147 21.55 -11.54 21.37
N THR A 148 20.32 -11.86 21.80
CA THR A 148 19.12 -11.12 21.39
C THR A 148 19.08 -9.75 22.04
N GLN A 149 19.55 -9.63 23.29
CA GLN A 149 19.67 -8.36 24.01
C GLN A 149 20.79 -7.47 23.46
N LEU A 150 21.96 -8.04 23.16
CA LEU A 150 23.12 -7.28 22.69
C LEU A 150 22.98 -6.82 21.22
N ILE A 151 22.51 -7.70 20.35
CA ILE A 151 22.50 -7.46 18.90
C ILE A 151 21.11 -7.00 18.43
N GLY A 152 20.04 -7.42 19.12
CA GLY A 152 18.65 -7.22 18.72
C GLY A 152 18.13 -8.37 17.86
N ALA A 153 16.88 -8.79 18.09
CA ALA A 153 16.25 -9.92 17.39
C ALA A 153 16.25 -9.76 15.86
N GLY A 154 15.94 -8.57 15.36
CA GLY A 154 15.93 -8.27 13.92
C GLY A 154 17.30 -8.39 13.25
N ARG A 155 18.36 -7.94 13.91
CA ARG A 155 19.73 -8.06 13.39
C ARG A 155 20.21 -9.51 13.43
N LEU A 156 19.93 -10.23 14.52
CA LEU A 156 20.28 -11.64 14.62
C LEU A 156 19.58 -12.46 13.54
N ALA A 157 18.28 -12.28 13.34
CA ALA A 157 17.54 -12.95 12.27
C ALA A 157 18.05 -12.61 10.86
N SER A 158 18.46 -11.35 10.65
CA SER A 158 19.07 -10.93 9.38
C SER A 158 20.45 -11.55 9.15
N LEU A 159 21.26 -11.72 10.21
CA LEU A 159 22.55 -12.42 10.14
C LEU A 159 22.35 -13.92 9.86
N THR A 160 21.37 -14.56 10.50
CA THR A 160 21.03 -15.96 10.23
C THR A 160 20.53 -16.14 8.80
N GLY A 161 19.65 -15.26 8.33
CA GLY A 161 19.21 -15.26 6.93
C GLY A 161 20.38 -15.09 5.96
N PHE A 162 21.29 -14.15 6.25
CA PHE A 162 22.49 -13.90 5.44
C PHE A 162 23.42 -15.12 5.35
N ALA A 163 23.62 -15.82 6.46
CA ALA A 163 24.46 -17.02 6.52
C ALA A 163 23.95 -18.17 5.62
N LEU A 164 22.63 -18.22 5.34
CA LEU A 164 22.05 -19.22 4.44
C LEU A 164 21.86 -18.70 3.01
N GLU A 165 21.77 -17.38 2.83
CA GLU A 165 21.58 -16.72 1.53
C GLU A 165 22.76 -16.97 0.59
N ALA A 166 24.01 -16.77 1.05
CA ALA A 166 25.18 -16.93 0.19
C ALA A 166 25.39 -18.37 -0.31
N PRO A 167 25.32 -19.43 0.54
CA PRO A 167 25.36 -20.81 0.06
C PRO A 167 24.24 -21.13 -0.94
N ALA A 168 23.01 -20.67 -0.66
CA ALA A 168 21.90 -20.88 -1.58
C ALA A 168 22.15 -20.22 -2.94
N PHE A 169 22.66 -18.99 -2.94
CA PHE A 169 23.02 -18.27 -4.16
C PHE A 169 24.08 -19.02 -4.97
N THR A 170 25.18 -19.43 -4.34
CA THR A 170 26.28 -20.16 -5.00
C THR A 170 25.81 -21.50 -5.58
N LEU A 171 25.09 -22.31 -4.80
CA LEU A 171 24.66 -23.65 -5.21
C LEU A 171 23.61 -23.58 -6.32
N VAL A 172 22.61 -22.70 -6.19
CA VAL A 172 21.54 -22.56 -7.20
C VAL A 172 22.09 -21.95 -8.48
N GLY A 173 23.00 -20.98 -8.40
CA GLY A 173 23.66 -20.40 -9.58
C GLY A 173 24.43 -21.44 -10.37
N ARG A 174 25.24 -22.26 -9.70
CA ARG A 174 25.99 -23.36 -10.34
C ARG A 174 25.07 -24.42 -10.93
N LEU A 175 24.04 -24.83 -10.21
CA LEU A 175 23.05 -25.79 -10.73
C LEU A 175 22.32 -25.24 -11.95
N GLY A 176 21.88 -23.98 -11.90
CA GLY A 176 21.22 -23.31 -13.02
C GLY A 176 22.12 -23.23 -14.25
N ASN A 177 23.40 -22.91 -14.06
CA ASN A 177 24.39 -22.91 -15.13
C ASN A 177 24.59 -24.31 -15.73
N GLU A 178 24.69 -25.35 -14.90
CA GLU A 178 24.82 -26.74 -15.37
C GLU A 178 23.60 -27.19 -16.18
N VAL A 179 22.38 -26.85 -15.73
CA VAL A 179 21.12 -27.12 -16.43
C VAL A 179 21.07 -26.42 -17.80
N LEU A 180 21.65 -25.22 -17.91
CA LEU A 180 21.78 -24.49 -19.18
C LEU A 180 22.96 -24.99 -20.04
N GLY A 181 23.61 -26.09 -19.66
CA GLY A 181 24.72 -26.70 -20.39
C GLY A 181 26.06 -25.98 -20.19
N ARG A 182 26.17 -25.06 -19.22
CA ARG A 182 27.43 -24.42 -18.84
C ARG A 182 28.11 -25.27 -17.76
N ARG A 183 29.08 -26.10 -18.15
CA ARG A 183 29.85 -26.93 -17.22
C ARG A 183 30.43 -26.10 -16.07
N GLN A 184 30.20 -26.52 -14.83
CA GLN A 184 30.75 -25.90 -13.63
C GLN A 184 31.81 -26.79 -12.97
N ASP A 185 32.89 -26.20 -12.45
CA ASP A 185 33.90 -26.93 -11.67
C ASP A 185 33.42 -27.11 -10.23
N TRP A 186 32.89 -28.29 -9.88
CA TRP A 186 32.41 -28.62 -8.54
C TRP A 186 33.51 -28.98 -7.52
N SER A 187 34.78 -28.71 -7.84
CA SER A 187 35.86 -28.86 -6.87
C SER A 187 35.62 -28.02 -5.62
N GLY A 188 36.05 -28.52 -4.45
CA GLY A 188 35.90 -27.79 -3.19
C GLY A 188 36.61 -26.43 -3.21
N ALA A 189 37.70 -26.30 -3.97
CA ALA A 189 38.42 -25.04 -4.15
C ALA A 189 37.60 -24.01 -4.94
N ALA A 190 36.96 -24.42 -6.04
CA ALA A 190 36.11 -23.54 -6.83
C ALA A 190 34.82 -23.17 -6.08
N LEU A 191 34.18 -24.13 -5.41
CA LEU A 191 33.02 -23.87 -4.57
C LEU A 191 33.36 -22.90 -3.41
N GLY A 192 34.50 -23.10 -2.75
CA GLY A 192 34.97 -22.21 -1.68
C GLY A 192 35.24 -20.80 -2.17
N ARG A 193 35.84 -20.64 -3.35
CA ARG A 193 36.06 -19.33 -3.99
C ARG A 193 34.74 -18.62 -4.27
N ASP A 194 33.78 -19.31 -4.89
CA ASP A 194 32.50 -18.72 -5.26
C ASP A 194 31.64 -18.39 -4.05
N LEU A 195 31.72 -19.21 -3.00
CA LEU A 195 31.07 -18.95 -1.72
C LEU A 195 31.65 -17.71 -1.04
N ALA A 196 32.98 -17.59 -0.99
CA ALA A 196 33.66 -16.42 -0.45
C ALA A 196 33.29 -15.14 -1.23
N SER A 197 33.34 -15.21 -2.56
CA SER A 197 32.87 -14.15 -3.47
C SER A 197 31.42 -13.74 -3.16
N SER A 198 30.50 -14.71 -3.05
CA SER A 198 29.10 -14.45 -2.75
C SER A 198 28.90 -13.74 -1.40
N TYR A 199 29.66 -14.12 -0.37
CA TYR A 199 29.62 -13.44 0.93
C TYR A 199 30.15 -12.00 0.86
N LEU A 200 31.21 -11.74 0.10
CA LEU A 200 31.77 -10.40 -0.05
C LEU A 200 30.81 -9.47 -0.79
N VAL A 201 30.21 -9.94 -1.87
CA VAL A 201 29.24 -9.16 -2.65
C VAL A 201 27.96 -8.90 -1.84
N LEU A 202 27.34 -9.95 -1.28
CA LEU A 202 26.12 -9.80 -0.48
C LEU A 202 26.40 -9.01 0.82
N GLY A 203 27.57 -9.18 1.42
CA GLY A 203 28.02 -8.42 2.58
C GLY A 203 28.22 -6.94 2.25
N GLY A 204 28.88 -6.63 1.14
CA GLY A 204 29.06 -5.28 0.62
C GLY A 204 27.71 -4.58 0.36
N LEU A 205 26.76 -5.29 -0.24
CA LEU A 205 25.39 -4.83 -0.45
C LEU A 205 24.68 -4.47 0.87
N LYS A 206 24.78 -5.32 1.89
CA LYS A 206 24.14 -5.07 3.19
C LYS A 206 24.78 -3.91 3.94
N LEU A 207 26.11 -3.81 3.92
CA LEU A 207 26.86 -2.70 4.52
C LEU A 207 26.53 -1.37 3.83
N ALA A 208 26.49 -1.34 2.51
CA ALA A 208 26.16 -0.14 1.76
C ALA A 208 24.67 0.24 1.89
N GLY A 209 23.77 -0.73 1.98
CA GLY A 209 22.36 -0.51 2.33
C GLY A 209 22.22 0.13 3.72
N TRP A 210 23.05 -0.29 4.68
CA TRP A 210 23.10 0.33 6.01
C TRP A 210 23.64 1.75 5.99
N ALA A 211 24.77 1.96 5.35
CA ALA A 211 25.38 3.28 5.23
C ALA A 211 24.45 4.27 4.50
N SER A 212 23.84 3.85 3.38
CA SER A 212 22.90 4.69 2.61
C SER A 212 21.62 4.99 3.38
N GLY A 213 21.07 4.05 4.15
CA GLY A 213 19.92 4.28 5.01
C GLY A 213 20.23 5.27 6.15
N ALA A 214 21.41 5.15 6.77
CA ALA A 214 21.86 6.09 7.80
C ALA A 214 22.08 7.50 7.22
N ALA A 215 22.73 7.59 6.06
CA ALA A 215 22.95 8.85 5.35
C ALA A 215 21.62 9.50 4.95
N TYR A 216 20.70 8.73 4.37
CA TYR A 216 19.36 9.22 4.00
C TYR A 216 18.62 9.78 5.22
N ARG A 217 18.61 9.09 6.36
CA ARG A 217 17.96 9.59 7.58
C ARG A 217 18.57 10.89 8.09
N SER A 218 19.90 10.99 8.06
CA SER A 218 20.59 12.23 8.47
C SER A 218 20.26 13.40 7.53
N TYR A 219 20.03 13.12 6.25
CA TYR A 219 19.74 14.12 5.23
C TYR A 219 18.25 14.47 5.10
N ALA A 220 17.34 13.53 5.37
CA ALA A 220 15.89 13.69 5.24
C ALA A 220 15.24 14.39 6.45
N SER A 221 15.85 14.31 7.64
CA SER A 221 15.32 14.91 8.88
C SER A 221 14.95 16.42 8.78
N PRO A 222 15.68 17.28 8.03
CA PRO A 222 15.33 18.70 7.89
C PRO A 222 14.55 19.07 6.61
N VAL A 223 14.34 18.17 5.64
CA VAL A 223 13.77 18.51 4.31
C VAL A 223 12.42 17.82 4.16
N GLY A 224 11.33 18.55 4.45
CA GLY A 224 9.99 17.98 4.64
C GLY A 224 9.42 17.00 3.59
N ALA A 225 8.46 16.21 4.08
CA ALA A 225 7.81 15.01 3.52
C ALA A 225 7.46 14.93 2.02
N LEU A 226 7.36 16.04 1.29
CA LEU A 226 6.86 16.05 -0.09
C LEU A 226 7.94 15.91 -1.18
N ARG A 227 9.24 16.15 -0.86
CA ARG A 227 10.37 15.91 -1.79
C ARG A 227 11.10 14.58 -1.58
N GLU A 228 10.65 13.76 -0.65
CA GLU A 228 11.42 12.64 -0.09
C GLU A 228 11.49 11.39 -0.99
N ARG A 229 10.42 11.07 -1.74
CA ARG A 229 10.33 9.82 -2.52
C ARG A 229 11.41 9.62 -3.60
N PRO A 230 11.70 10.58 -4.50
CA PRO A 230 12.72 10.39 -5.52
C PRO A 230 14.13 10.30 -4.89
N LEU A 231 14.39 11.07 -3.84
CA LEU A 231 15.68 11.04 -3.14
C LEU A 231 15.90 9.69 -2.46
N GLN A 232 14.90 9.15 -1.77
CA GLN A 232 15.00 7.82 -1.14
C GLN A 232 15.37 6.73 -2.17
N THR A 233 14.76 6.78 -3.35
CA THR A 233 15.06 5.83 -4.44
C THR A 233 16.50 5.98 -4.92
N LEU A 234 16.99 7.21 -5.08
CA LEU A 234 18.37 7.48 -5.49
C LEU A 234 19.38 7.00 -4.44
N PHE A 235 19.16 7.28 -3.16
CA PHE A 235 20.03 6.81 -2.08
C PHE A 235 20.05 5.28 -2.01
N GLN A 236 18.90 4.63 -2.20
CA GLN A 236 18.82 3.18 -2.18
C GLN A 236 19.53 2.52 -3.39
N GLN A 237 19.27 2.99 -4.60
CA GLN A 237 19.91 2.46 -5.81
C GLN A 237 21.42 2.76 -5.80
N GLY A 238 21.80 3.96 -5.36
CA GLY A 238 23.21 4.34 -5.17
C GLY A 238 23.90 3.50 -4.09
N GLY A 239 23.22 3.21 -2.98
CA GLY A 239 23.70 2.30 -1.94
C GLY A 239 23.90 0.88 -2.45
N MET A 240 22.95 0.34 -3.22
CA MET A 240 23.10 -0.98 -3.84
C MET A 240 24.28 -1.03 -4.81
N LEU A 241 24.38 -0.05 -5.72
CA LEU A 241 25.50 0.03 -6.66
C LEU A 241 26.84 0.13 -5.93
N GLY A 242 26.94 0.99 -4.92
CA GLY A 242 28.14 1.14 -4.09
C GLY A 242 28.50 -0.14 -3.33
N GLY A 243 27.50 -0.92 -2.90
CA GLY A 243 27.71 -2.22 -2.26
C GLY A 243 28.28 -3.28 -3.21
N ILE A 244 27.83 -3.29 -4.47
CA ILE A 244 28.37 -4.19 -5.51
C ILE A 244 29.83 -3.83 -5.80
N PHE A 245 30.12 -2.54 -5.97
CA PHE A 245 31.49 -2.05 -6.15
C PHE A 245 32.41 -2.43 -4.99
N LEU A 246 31.94 -2.25 -3.75
CA LEU A 246 32.69 -2.64 -2.57
C LEU A 246 32.96 -4.15 -2.55
N GLY A 247 31.96 -4.97 -2.92
CA GLY A 247 32.12 -6.41 -3.08
C GLY A 247 33.23 -6.76 -4.08
N HIS A 248 33.15 -6.21 -5.30
CA HIS A 248 34.15 -6.45 -6.35
C HIS A 248 35.55 -6.00 -5.93
N ALA A 249 35.69 -4.83 -5.29
CA ALA A 249 36.97 -4.34 -4.80
C ALA A 249 37.59 -5.27 -3.73
N LEU A 250 36.76 -5.83 -2.84
CA LEU A 250 37.21 -6.81 -1.85
C LEU A 250 37.61 -8.13 -2.50
N GLU A 251 36.90 -8.59 -3.54
CA GLU A 251 37.28 -9.79 -4.29
C GLU A 251 38.61 -9.64 -5.02
N GLU A 252 38.85 -8.48 -5.66
CA GLU A 252 40.12 -8.17 -6.31
C GLU A 252 41.26 -8.10 -5.28
N HIS A 253 41.02 -7.44 -4.15
CA HIS A 253 42.01 -7.31 -3.07
C HIS A 253 42.40 -8.67 -2.46
N LEU A 254 41.44 -9.58 -2.32
CA LEU A 254 41.67 -10.94 -1.80
C LEU A 254 42.15 -11.93 -2.87
N GLY A 255 42.33 -11.48 -4.12
CA GLY A 255 42.74 -12.34 -5.23
C GLY A 255 41.70 -13.38 -5.64
N LEU A 256 40.44 -13.20 -5.24
CA LEU A 256 39.31 -14.04 -5.66
C LEU A 256 38.83 -13.68 -7.07
N ARG A 257 39.03 -12.42 -7.46
CA ARG A 257 38.74 -11.89 -8.79
C ARG A 257 40.01 -11.31 -9.41
N ARG A 258 40.17 -11.45 -10.73
CA ARG A 258 41.26 -10.78 -11.46
C ARG A 258 40.97 -9.27 -11.50
N PRO A 259 41.98 -8.40 -11.33
CA PRO A 259 41.80 -6.97 -11.49
C PRO A 259 41.18 -6.64 -12.85
N GLN A 260 40.05 -5.94 -12.83
CA GLN A 260 39.40 -5.44 -14.03
C GLN A 260 39.55 -3.93 -14.12
N ASP A 261 39.36 -3.37 -15.31
CA ASP A 261 39.34 -1.92 -15.45
C ASP A 261 38.04 -1.32 -14.91
N GLY A 262 38.11 -0.05 -14.51
CA GLY A 262 36.99 0.59 -13.80
C GLY A 262 35.68 0.63 -14.58
N ALA A 263 35.72 0.74 -15.92
CA ALA A 263 34.49 0.78 -16.71
C ALA A 263 33.86 -0.60 -16.92
N THR A 264 34.67 -1.67 -16.98
CA THR A 264 34.15 -3.05 -16.95
C THR A 264 33.53 -3.33 -15.60
N THR A 265 34.21 -2.98 -14.50
CA THR A 265 33.66 -3.13 -13.14
C THR A 265 32.36 -2.35 -12.96
N LEU A 266 32.25 -1.13 -13.50
CA LEU A 266 31.01 -0.34 -13.49
C LEU A 266 29.88 -1.02 -14.28
N THR A 267 30.17 -1.52 -15.48
CA THR A 267 29.17 -2.18 -16.33
C THR A 267 28.65 -3.45 -15.67
N ASP A 268 29.54 -4.31 -15.17
CA ASP A 268 29.17 -5.52 -14.44
C ASP A 268 28.34 -5.18 -13.19
N SER A 269 28.69 -4.09 -12.48
CA SER A 269 27.93 -3.64 -11.31
C SER A 269 26.54 -3.13 -11.67
N LEU A 270 26.39 -2.44 -12.80
CA LEU A 270 25.08 -2.01 -13.32
C LEU A 270 24.24 -3.20 -13.79
N ALA A 271 24.87 -4.19 -14.43
CA ALA A 271 24.19 -5.43 -14.84
C ALA A 271 23.64 -6.16 -13.63
N MET A 272 24.48 -6.35 -12.61
CA MET A 272 24.09 -6.98 -11.36
C MET A 272 22.99 -6.19 -10.64
N LEU A 273 23.07 -4.85 -10.61
CA LEU A 273 22.01 -4.00 -10.05
C LEU A 273 20.67 -4.21 -10.76
N LEU A 274 20.68 -4.30 -12.09
CA LEU A 274 19.48 -4.55 -12.88
C LEU A 274 18.91 -5.95 -12.58
N GLN A 275 19.75 -6.98 -12.52
CA GLN A 275 19.35 -8.34 -12.15
C GLN A 275 18.70 -8.37 -10.76
N PHE A 276 19.26 -7.69 -9.76
CA PHE A 276 18.67 -7.61 -8.42
C PHE A 276 17.29 -6.97 -8.42
N ASN A 277 17.10 -5.89 -9.20
CA ASN A 277 15.80 -5.22 -9.32
C ASN A 277 14.76 -6.12 -10.00
N VAL A 278 15.14 -6.84 -11.06
CA VAL A 278 14.26 -7.78 -11.78
C VAL A 278 13.91 -8.97 -10.89
N ALA A 279 14.91 -9.64 -10.31
CA ALA A 279 14.70 -10.78 -9.41
C ALA A 279 13.83 -10.38 -8.21
N GLY A 280 14.10 -9.22 -7.59
CA GLY A 280 13.30 -8.72 -6.47
C GLY A 280 11.84 -8.46 -6.83
N ARG A 281 11.54 -8.03 -8.06
CA ARG A 281 10.15 -7.89 -8.55
C ARG A 281 9.49 -9.24 -8.75
N LEU A 282 10.18 -10.19 -9.39
CA LEU A 282 9.66 -11.54 -9.63
C LEU A 282 9.36 -12.26 -8.30
N THR A 283 10.25 -12.18 -7.33
CA THR A 283 10.06 -12.74 -5.99
C THR A 283 8.83 -12.15 -5.29
N ARG A 284 8.63 -10.82 -5.38
CA ARG A 284 7.43 -10.17 -4.81
C ARG A 284 6.14 -10.66 -5.46
N GLN A 285 6.13 -10.80 -6.79
CA GLN A 285 4.97 -11.30 -7.52
C GLN A 285 4.68 -12.77 -7.16
N ALA A 286 5.73 -13.58 -6.96
CA ALA A 286 5.57 -14.98 -6.58
C ALA A 286 4.98 -15.17 -5.18
N PHE A 287 5.40 -14.36 -4.19
CA PHE A 287 4.91 -14.47 -2.81
C PHE A 287 3.62 -13.68 -2.51
N GLY A 288 3.27 -12.71 -3.35
CA GLY A 288 2.04 -11.93 -3.23
C GLY A 288 2.03 -10.92 -2.07
N THR A 289 0.93 -10.17 -1.95
CA THR A 289 0.76 -9.08 -0.97
C THR A 289 0.61 -9.58 0.47
N ARG A 290 0.01 -10.77 0.66
CA ARG A 290 -0.18 -11.38 1.99
C ARG A 290 1.15 -11.70 2.67
N PHE A 291 2.10 -12.28 1.94
CA PHE A 291 3.43 -12.55 2.48
C PHE A 291 4.16 -11.26 2.86
N ALA A 292 4.05 -10.21 2.04
CA ALA A 292 4.63 -8.90 2.36
C ALA A 292 3.96 -8.21 3.56
N ALA A 293 2.65 -8.40 3.76
CA ALA A 293 1.95 -7.93 4.95
C ALA A 293 2.40 -8.70 6.21
N TRP A 294 2.53 -10.03 6.10
CA TRP A 294 3.02 -10.88 7.17
C TRP A 294 4.47 -10.55 7.58
N GLU A 295 5.37 -10.38 6.60
CA GLU A 295 6.76 -9.96 6.83
C GLU A 295 6.85 -8.62 7.57
N ARG A 296 6.03 -7.64 7.17
CA ARG A 296 5.93 -6.35 7.87
C ARG A 296 5.39 -6.49 9.29
N GLY A 297 4.40 -7.35 9.52
CA GLY A 297 3.85 -7.61 10.84
C GLY A 297 4.89 -8.18 11.82
N LEU A 298 5.69 -9.16 11.37
CA LEU A 298 6.76 -9.75 12.16
C LEU A 298 7.90 -8.74 12.45
N ASP A 299 8.19 -7.84 11.50
CA ASP A 299 9.18 -6.79 11.71
C ASP A 299 8.73 -5.78 12.77
N LEU A 300 7.47 -5.34 12.74
CA LEU A 300 6.92 -4.46 13.77
C LEU A 300 6.92 -5.11 15.16
N GLN A 301 6.57 -6.40 15.24
CA GLN A 301 6.65 -7.17 16.48
C GLN A 301 8.10 -7.30 16.98
N SER A 302 9.04 -7.58 16.08
CA SER A 302 10.47 -7.64 16.42
C SER A 302 10.99 -6.29 16.92
N GLU A 303 10.54 -5.18 16.35
CA GLU A 303 10.92 -3.85 16.83
C GLU A 303 10.35 -3.57 18.21
N ALA A 304 9.09 -3.94 18.46
CA ALA A 304 8.48 -3.81 19.78
C ALA A 304 9.26 -4.62 20.84
N LEU A 305 9.67 -5.85 20.52
CA LEU A 305 10.51 -6.67 21.40
C LEU A 305 11.91 -6.08 21.61
N ALA A 306 12.51 -5.49 20.57
CA ALA A 306 13.84 -4.89 20.65
C ALA A 306 13.87 -3.59 21.47
N ARG A 307 12.74 -2.86 21.55
CA ARG A 307 12.60 -1.66 22.40
C ARG A 307 12.52 -2.01 23.89
N GLY A 308 12.32 -3.29 24.23
CA GLY A 308 12.11 -3.77 25.60
C GLY A 308 10.80 -3.27 26.20
N PRO A 309 10.30 -3.86 27.30
CA PRO A 309 9.24 -3.25 28.08
C PRO A 309 9.75 -1.90 28.60
N GLN A 310 9.17 -0.80 28.11
CA GLN A 310 9.33 0.50 28.75
C GLN A 310 8.62 0.42 30.10
N GLY A 311 9.34 -0.05 31.12
CA GLY A 311 8.84 -0.06 32.48
C GLY A 311 8.47 1.37 32.88
N PRO A 312 7.31 1.59 33.51
CA PRO A 312 6.98 2.90 34.06
C PRO A 312 7.98 3.22 35.17
N GLY A 313 8.74 4.31 34.97
CA GLY A 313 9.54 5.01 35.97
C GLY A 313 10.20 4.17 37.07
N ARG A 314 11.44 3.74 36.85
CA ARG A 314 12.36 3.40 37.95
C ARG A 314 13.54 4.38 37.94
N THR A 315 13.34 5.51 38.61
CA THR A 315 14.43 6.39 39.05
C THR A 315 15.01 5.87 40.38
N LEU A 316 16.34 6.01 40.50
CA LEU A 316 17.23 5.82 41.66
C LEU A 316 17.78 4.41 41.94
N GLY A 317 19.12 4.33 41.94
CA GLY A 317 19.88 3.33 42.71
C GLY A 317 21.20 2.89 42.08
N LEU A 318 22.29 3.58 42.45
CA LEU A 318 23.70 3.21 42.34
C LEU A 318 24.01 1.70 42.22
N GLY A 319 24.92 1.31 41.30
CA GLY A 319 25.79 0.16 41.54
C GLY A 319 26.23 -0.71 40.35
N VAL A 320 27.50 -0.53 39.98
CA VAL A 320 28.47 -1.55 39.53
C VAL A 320 28.36 -2.13 38.11
N SER A 321 29.22 -1.62 37.22
CA SER A 321 29.72 -2.32 36.03
C SER A 321 30.62 -3.51 36.38
N PRO A 322 30.74 -4.54 35.52
CA PRO A 322 32.00 -5.26 35.37
C PRO A 322 32.78 -4.74 34.15
N VAL A 323 33.96 -4.24 34.47
CA VAL A 323 35.11 -3.94 33.60
C VAL A 323 35.92 -5.23 33.39
N LEU A 324 36.44 -5.44 32.18
CA LEU A 324 37.75 -6.06 31.88
C LEU A 324 38.20 -5.51 30.49
N ALA A 325 39.06 -4.49 30.44
CA ALA A 325 40.55 -4.52 30.33
C ALA A 325 41.01 -4.63 28.86
N THR A 326 41.86 -3.75 28.29
CA THR A 326 43.16 -3.17 28.71
C THR A 326 43.41 -1.79 28.03
N GLY A 327 43.82 -0.71 28.73
CA GLY A 327 45.22 -0.24 28.97
C GLY A 327 45.74 0.64 27.80
N VAL A 328 46.17 1.91 27.90
CA VAL A 328 47.20 2.55 28.76
C VAL A 328 47.19 4.11 28.57
N VAL A 329 47.25 4.85 29.70
CA VAL A 329 47.84 6.19 30.03
C VAL A 329 47.40 7.51 29.34
N GLY A 330 46.90 8.46 30.16
CA GLY A 330 47.05 9.92 29.99
C GLY A 330 45.84 10.80 30.39
N ARG A 331 45.87 11.47 31.55
CA ARG A 331 44.86 12.43 32.08
C ARG A 331 45.27 13.92 31.76
N PRO A 332 44.45 14.97 31.99
CA PRO A 332 43.94 15.90 30.95
C PRO A 332 44.31 17.39 31.25
N PRO A 333 43.72 18.43 30.60
CA PRO A 333 42.38 18.90 31.04
C PRO A 333 41.47 19.60 29.98
N ALA A 334 40.18 19.65 30.35
CA ALA A 334 39.19 20.71 30.14
C ALA A 334 38.40 20.85 28.79
N ARG A 335 37.07 20.77 28.98
CA ARG A 335 35.93 21.43 28.31
C ARG A 335 35.00 20.60 27.38
N SER A 336 33.71 20.78 27.73
CA SER A 336 32.44 20.50 27.05
C SER A 336 32.08 19.05 26.73
N GLY A 337 31.43 18.39 27.69
CA GLY A 337 30.59 17.22 27.45
C GLY A 337 29.15 17.64 27.13
N ARG A 338 28.80 17.69 25.85
CA ARG A 338 27.43 17.39 25.39
C ARG A 338 27.31 15.87 25.38
N GLY A 339 26.41 15.33 26.19
CA GLY A 339 26.20 13.89 26.36
C GLY A 339 25.80 13.19 25.06
N LEU A 340 26.53 12.13 24.76
CA LEU A 340 26.47 11.20 23.62
C LEU A 340 25.36 10.14 23.80
N GLU A 341 24.12 10.52 24.08
CA GLU A 341 23.02 9.55 24.32
C GLU A 341 21.99 9.42 23.18
N THR A 342 22.23 10.01 22.00
CA THR A 342 21.29 9.95 20.85
C THR A 342 21.81 9.16 19.62
N LEU A 343 22.72 8.22 19.81
CA LEU A 343 23.35 7.45 18.71
C LEU A 343 22.87 6.01 18.58
N TRP A 344 21.55 5.74 18.49
CA TRP A 344 21.11 4.43 17.98
C TRP A 344 19.77 4.50 17.23
N PRO A 345 19.78 4.35 15.88
CA PRO A 345 18.56 3.96 15.19
C PRO A 345 18.73 2.82 14.17
N ASN A 346 17.86 1.82 14.36
CA ASN A 346 16.99 1.09 13.42
C ASN A 346 17.50 0.52 12.08
N ILE A 347 17.00 -0.70 11.88
CA ILE A 347 17.23 -1.70 10.84
C ILE A 347 17.13 -1.12 9.43
N VAL A 348 17.97 -1.63 8.54
CA VAL A 348 17.87 -1.42 7.10
C VAL A 348 16.73 -2.29 6.59
N LEU A 349 15.57 -1.68 6.36
CA LEU A 349 14.62 -2.24 5.40
C LEU A 349 15.30 -2.20 4.03
N MET A 350 15.56 -3.36 3.42
CA MET A 350 15.55 -3.40 1.96
C MET A 350 14.13 -3.02 1.55
N SER A 351 13.95 -1.76 1.15
CA SER A 351 12.63 -1.18 0.96
C SER A 351 11.83 -2.04 -0.02
N SER A 352 10.62 -2.40 0.41
CA SER A 352 9.62 -3.09 -0.38
C SER A 352 8.88 -2.15 -1.35
N GLN A 353 9.40 -0.94 -1.57
CA GLN A 353 8.81 0.12 -2.41
C GLN A 353 9.75 0.50 -3.56
N GLY A 354 9.82 -0.35 -4.59
CA GLY A 354 10.42 -0.02 -5.89
C GLY A 354 9.34 0.06 -6.95
N GLY A 355 9.18 1.23 -7.58
CA GLY A 355 8.05 1.64 -8.42
C GLY A 355 7.66 0.70 -9.57
N ASN A 356 6.36 0.70 -9.87
CA ASN A 356 5.74 0.05 -11.03
C ASN A 356 6.03 0.88 -12.28
N GLY A 357 6.92 0.38 -13.14
CA GLY A 357 7.01 0.81 -14.54
C GLY A 357 6.43 -0.30 -15.41
N ASP A 358 5.33 0.00 -16.11
CA ASP A 358 4.59 -0.93 -16.96
C ASP A 358 5.36 -1.23 -18.25
N SER A 359 5.58 -2.52 -18.54
CA SER A 359 5.81 -3.03 -19.90
C SER A 359 4.85 -4.21 -20.12
N ALA A 360 4.19 -4.22 -21.28
CA ALA A 360 3.13 -5.17 -21.62
C ALA A 360 3.65 -6.61 -21.77
N PRO A 361 2.92 -7.64 -21.31
CA PRO A 361 3.33 -9.04 -21.51
C PRO A 361 2.87 -9.58 -22.89
N PRO A 362 3.64 -10.48 -23.53
CA PRO A 362 3.20 -11.26 -24.69
C PRO A 362 2.24 -12.41 -24.26
N PRO A 363 1.42 -12.94 -25.19
CA PRO A 363 0.35 -13.90 -24.88
C PRO A 363 0.92 -15.29 -24.52
N SER A 364 0.35 -15.93 -23.49
CA SER A 364 0.66 -17.31 -23.11
C SER A 364 -0.51 -18.25 -23.39
N GLY A 365 -0.22 -19.39 -24.02
CA GLY A 365 -1.15 -20.51 -24.27
C GLY A 365 -1.49 -21.34 -23.02
N PRO A 366 -2.21 -22.47 -23.21
CA PRO A 366 -3.07 -23.05 -22.17
C PRO A 366 -2.29 -23.88 -21.15
N ARG A 367 -2.68 -23.76 -19.87
CA ARG A 367 -2.22 -24.62 -18.77
C ARG A 367 -3.35 -25.48 -18.21
N LEU A 368 -2.99 -26.74 -17.98
CA LEU A 368 -3.78 -27.83 -17.41
C LEU A 368 -4.18 -27.60 -15.96
N GLN A 369 -5.39 -28.03 -15.63
CA GLN A 369 -6.02 -28.06 -14.31
C GLN A 369 -5.46 -29.21 -13.44
N VAL A 370 -5.26 -28.94 -12.15
CA VAL A 370 -5.24 -29.97 -11.10
C VAL A 370 -6.02 -29.43 -9.90
N SER A 371 -7.00 -30.22 -9.43
CA SER A 371 -7.87 -29.93 -8.29
C SER A 371 -7.19 -30.23 -6.93
N PRO A 372 -7.65 -29.60 -5.83
CA PRO A 372 -7.02 -29.71 -4.52
C PRO A 372 -7.63 -30.81 -3.64
N ALA A 373 -6.82 -31.38 -2.75
CA ALA A 373 -7.26 -32.27 -1.68
C ALA A 373 -7.36 -31.52 -0.35
N SER A 374 -8.46 -31.78 0.35
CA SER A 374 -8.88 -31.32 1.68
C SER A 374 -8.06 -31.94 2.82
N HIS A 375 -7.85 -31.19 3.90
CA HIS A 375 -7.57 -31.77 5.22
C HIS A 375 -8.23 -30.97 6.35
N GLU A 376 -9.01 -31.69 7.15
CA GLU A 376 -9.75 -31.26 8.34
C GLU A 376 -8.95 -31.41 9.64
N SER A 377 -9.45 -30.71 10.68
CA SER A 377 -9.35 -30.99 12.14
C SER A 377 -7.98 -30.72 12.80
N GLY A 378 -7.86 -30.23 14.04
CA GLY A 378 -8.80 -30.04 15.16
C GLY A 378 -8.13 -29.24 16.31
N PRO A 379 -8.71 -29.23 17.54
CA PRO A 379 -8.61 -28.14 18.51
C PRO A 379 -7.56 -28.34 19.63
N VAL A 380 -7.13 -27.25 20.27
CA VAL A 380 -6.16 -27.21 21.39
C VAL A 380 -6.61 -26.17 22.46
N PRO A 381 -6.34 -26.37 23.77
CA PRO A 381 -7.27 -26.03 24.86
C PRO A 381 -6.98 -24.73 25.64
N ARG A 382 -7.98 -24.34 26.44
CA ARG A 382 -7.94 -23.31 27.51
C ARG A 382 -7.02 -23.70 28.67
N PRO A 383 -6.49 -22.70 29.39
CA PRO A 383 -6.36 -22.80 30.84
C PRO A 383 -7.04 -21.64 31.61
N ALA A 384 -7.58 -22.02 32.77
CA ALA A 384 -7.91 -21.19 33.93
C ALA A 384 -6.67 -20.38 34.39
N GLY A 385 -6.73 -19.22 35.03
CA GLY A 385 -7.67 -18.69 36.02
C GLY A 385 -6.88 -18.47 37.31
N SER A 386 -6.72 -17.23 37.79
CA SER A 386 -6.37 -16.96 39.19
C SER A 386 -6.70 -15.51 39.61
N ARG A 387 -7.24 -15.46 40.81
CA ARG A 387 -7.82 -14.38 41.62
C ARG A 387 -6.81 -13.32 42.10
N ALA A 388 -7.37 -12.12 42.28
CA ALA A 388 -7.30 -11.19 43.43
C ALA A 388 -5.94 -10.79 44.03
N GLU A 389 -5.72 -9.48 44.17
CA GLU A 389 -5.59 -8.80 45.48
C GLU A 389 -5.58 -7.26 45.30
N ASP A 390 -6.44 -6.62 46.08
CA ASP A 390 -6.43 -5.21 46.53
C ASP A 390 -5.75 -5.23 47.92
N PRO A 391 -5.08 -4.19 48.48
CA PRO A 391 -5.64 -2.84 48.64
C PRO A 391 -4.60 -1.67 48.73
N GLY A 392 -5.09 -0.44 48.94
CA GLY A 392 -4.47 0.47 49.93
C GLY A 392 -4.20 1.91 49.50
N ALA A 393 -4.89 2.84 50.16
CA ALA A 393 -4.86 4.29 50.02
C ALA A 393 -3.55 4.97 50.50
N ALA A 394 -3.26 6.18 49.99
CA ALA A 394 -2.66 7.28 50.75
C ALA A 394 -2.80 8.64 50.03
N GLU A 395 -3.03 9.67 50.84
CA GLU A 395 -3.31 11.08 50.55
C GLU A 395 -2.06 11.89 50.18
N GLY A 396 -2.24 13.10 49.60
CA GLY A 396 -1.24 14.18 49.71
C GLY A 396 -1.20 15.24 48.59
N SER A 397 -1.89 16.37 48.82
CA SER A 397 -1.48 17.79 48.66
C SER A 397 -0.66 18.23 47.41
N ALA A 398 -1.20 19.02 46.47
CA ALA A 398 -1.45 20.49 46.47
C ALA A 398 -0.23 21.39 46.15
N GLU A 399 -0.23 22.03 44.96
CA GLU A 399 0.28 23.39 44.66
C GLU A 399 -0.14 23.79 43.23
N SER A 400 -1.14 24.66 43.04
CA SER A 400 -1.02 26.12 42.84
C SER A 400 -0.39 26.56 41.51
N LEU A 401 -1.22 26.85 40.49
CA LEU A 401 -0.88 27.81 39.42
C LEU A 401 -2.12 28.64 39.03
N ARG A 402 -1.87 29.93 38.81
CA ARG A 402 -2.80 31.07 38.84
C ARG A 402 -3.76 31.11 37.63
N THR A 403 -5.01 31.45 37.92
CA THR A 403 -6.11 31.71 36.98
C THR A 403 -6.23 33.19 36.61
N GLU A 404 -6.52 33.47 35.33
CA GLU A 404 -7.06 34.74 34.84
C GLU A 404 -8.58 34.87 35.17
N PRO A 405 -9.15 36.09 35.23
CA PRO A 405 -10.49 36.31 35.76
C PRO A 405 -11.62 35.91 34.80
N ALA A 406 -12.64 35.25 35.35
CA ALA A 406 -13.85 34.81 34.67
C ALA A 406 -14.92 35.93 34.52
N PRO A 407 -15.80 35.84 33.50
CA PRO A 407 -16.95 36.72 33.33
C PRO A 407 -18.01 36.55 34.45
N PRO A 408 -18.94 37.52 34.63
CA PRO A 408 -19.86 37.55 35.78
C PRO A 408 -20.85 36.37 35.78
N PRO A 409 -21.27 35.90 36.97
CA PRO A 409 -22.10 34.71 37.11
C PRO A 409 -23.54 34.96 36.64
N VAL A 410 -24.06 34.02 35.86
CA VAL A 410 -25.49 33.85 35.60
C VAL A 410 -26.12 33.20 36.82
N ASP A 411 -27.29 33.71 37.24
CA ASP A 411 -28.05 33.24 38.40
C ASP A 411 -28.40 31.74 38.29
N PRO A 412 -27.83 30.86 39.14
CA PRO A 412 -28.08 29.41 39.09
C PRO A 412 -29.51 29.01 39.46
N GLN A 413 -30.29 29.90 40.09
CA GLN A 413 -31.63 29.56 40.58
C GLN A 413 -32.72 29.65 39.50
N GLN A 414 -32.51 30.41 38.42
CA GLN A 414 -33.49 30.53 37.34
C GLN A 414 -33.51 29.33 36.38
N GLY A 415 -32.43 28.53 36.32
CA GLY A 415 -32.39 27.30 35.51
C GLY A 415 -32.75 26.02 36.27
N ALA A 416 -32.54 25.98 37.58
CA ALA A 416 -32.70 24.75 38.39
C ALA A 416 -34.17 24.41 38.70
N ALA A 417 -35.03 25.41 38.89
CA ALA A 417 -36.44 25.19 39.23
C ALA A 417 -37.25 24.62 38.05
N GLY A 418 -37.01 25.09 36.82
CA GLY A 418 -37.66 24.55 35.61
C GLY A 418 -37.14 23.17 35.18
N PHE A 419 -35.96 22.77 35.65
CA PHE A 419 -35.34 21.49 35.28
C PHE A 419 -35.68 20.36 36.26
N ALA A 420 -35.91 20.66 37.54
CA ALA A 420 -36.39 19.69 38.53
C ALA A 420 -37.82 19.21 38.22
N GLU A 421 -38.70 20.11 37.78
CA GLU A 421 -40.08 19.80 37.36
C GLU A 421 -40.12 18.91 36.10
N LEU A 422 -39.12 19.03 35.22
CA LEU A 422 -38.95 18.24 33.99
C LEU A 422 -38.35 16.84 34.25
N LEU A 423 -37.65 16.67 35.38
CA LEU A 423 -37.09 15.38 35.81
C LEU A 423 -38.09 14.57 36.65
N GLU A 424 -38.97 15.21 37.43
CA GLU A 424 -40.05 14.52 38.15
C GLU A 424 -41.16 14.00 37.22
N THR A 425 -41.42 14.66 36.09
CA THR A 425 -42.40 14.19 35.09
C THR A 425 -41.90 12.98 34.29
N ARG A 426 -40.59 12.85 34.05
CA ARG A 426 -39.99 11.71 33.32
C ARG A 426 -40.00 10.37 34.07
N GLY A 427 -40.26 10.38 35.38
CA GLY A 427 -40.28 9.17 36.19
C GLY A 427 -41.59 8.36 36.15
N ARG A 428 -42.66 8.86 35.48
CA ARG A 428 -44.01 8.24 35.55
C ARG A 428 -44.72 7.99 34.23
N GLU A 429 -44.20 8.45 33.09
CA GLU A 429 -44.84 8.21 31.79
C GLU A 429 -44.32 6.89 31.18
N THR A 430 -45.11 5.82 31.36
CA THR A 430 -44.93 4.52 30.70
C THR A 430 -45.58 4.46 29.32
N GLU A 431 -46.16 5.58 28.85
CA GLU A 431 -46.71 5.65 27.51
C GLU A 431 -45.60 5.93 26.50
N PRO A 432 -45.51 5.16 25.39
CA PRO A 432 -44.52 5.43 24.36
C PRO A 432 -44.74 6.85 23.81
N PRO A 433 -43.67 7.63 23.59
CA PRO A 433 -43.80 9.00 23.11
C PRO A 433 -44.57 9.01 21.79
N ILE A 434 -45.66 9.79 21.72
CA ILE A 434 -46.44 9.97 20.49
C ILE A 434 -45.49 10.53 19.41
N LEU A 435 -45.20 9.71 18.41
CA LEU A 435 -44.32 10.11 17.30
C LEU A 435 -45.07 11.14 16.43
N ASN A 436 -44.61 12.38 16.43
CA ASN A 436 -45.12 13.39 15.51
C ASN A 436 -44.53 13.13 14.11
N LEU A 437 -45.34 12.51 13.26
CA LEU A 437 -45.03 12.24 11.85
C LEU A 437 -45.48 13.36 10.90
N GLN A 438 -46.02 14.46 11.43
CA GLN A 438 -46.40 15.60 10.61
C GLN A 438 -45.17 16.23 9.96
N PRO A 439 -45.31 16.78 8.75
CA PRO A 439 -44.24 17.55 8.13
C PRO A 439 -43.78 18.69 9.02
N VAL A 440 -42.50 19.04 8.92
CA VAL A 440 -41.88 20.11 9.72
C VAL A 440 -41.22 21.13 8.83
N GLU A 441 -41.49 22.41 9.08
CA GLU A 441 -40.73 23.49 8.45
C GLU A 441 -39.33 23.55 9.05
N ARG A 442 -38.33 23.60 8.16
CA ARG A 442 -36.91 23.72 8.52
C ARG A 442 -36.24 24.78 7.65
N SER A 443 -35.42 25.60 8.30
CA SER A 443 -34.63 26.63 7.63
C SER A 443 -33.19 26.15 7.44
N PHE A 444 -32.70 26.24 6.21
CA PHE A 444 -31.37 25.84 5.76
C PHE A 444 -30.72 27.04 5.06
N GLY A 445 -29.98 27.85 5.82
CA GLY A 445 -29.51 29.14 5.31
C GLY A 445 -30.68 30.11 5.12
N SER A 446 -30.85 30.63 3.90
CA SER A 446 -31.97 31.54 3.56
C SER A 446 -33.22 30.82 3.04
N THR A 447 -33.23 29.48 3.03
CA THR A 447 -34.33 28.68 2.48
C THR A 447 -35.10 27.97 3.57
N THR A 448 -36.41 28.10 3.58
CA THR A 448 -37.31 27.29 4.41
C THR A 448 -38.02 26.27 3.52
N VAL A 449 -38.02 25.01 3.94
CA VAL A 449 -38.74 23.92 3.26
C VAL A 449 -39.52 23.09 4.25
N GLU A 450 -40.62 22.52 3.78
CA GLU A 450 -41.40 21.52 4.49
C GLU A 450 -40.74 20.14 4.32
N VAL A 451 -40.26 19.56 5.42
CA VAL A 451 -39.58 18.25 5.41
C VAL A 451 -40.56 17.14 5.76
N GLN A 452 -40.65 16.13 4.89
CA GLN A 452 -41.57 14.99 5.02
C GLN A 452 -41.05 13.96 6.04
N VAL A 453 -41.32 14.20 7.33
CA VAL A 453 -40.82 13.38 8.46
C VAL A 453 -41.21 11.90 8.33
N ALA A 454 -42.46 11.61 7.97
CA ALA A 454 -42.95 10.24 7.84
C ALA A 454 -42.14 9.41 6.84
N ALA A 455 -41.82 9.98 5.67
CA ALA A 455 -41.06 9.30 4.63
C ALA A 455 -39.62 8.99 5.08
N GLY A 456 -38.96 9.96 5.74
CA GLY A 456 -37.62 9.76 6.28
C GLY A 456 -37.58 8.71 7.39
N TYR A 457 -38.58 8.71 8.28
CA TYR A 457 -38.69 7.69 9.32
C TYR A 457 -38.96 6.30 8.75
N GLU A 458 -39.83 6.18 7.74
CA GLU A 458 -40.04 4.92 7.03
C GLU A 458 -38.73 4.38 6.44
N ASN A 459 -37.94 5.24 5.79
CA ASN A 459 -36.65 4.84 5.24
C ASN A 459 -35.70 4.34 6.34
N VAL A 460 -35.57 5.09 7.45
CA VAL A 460 -34.77 4.69 8.61
C VAL A 460 -35.23 3.35 9.20
N GLN A 461 -36.54 3.08 9.26
CA GLN A 461 -37.05 1.79 9.72
C GLN A 461 -36.71 0.65 8.74
N ARG A 462 -36.75 0.90 7.43
CA ARG A 462 -36.27 -0.10 6.44
C ARG A 462 -34.79 -0.40 6.61
N LEU A 463 -33.96 0.61 6.83
CA LEU A 463 -32.52 0.42 7.09
C LEU A 463 -32.29 -0.39 8.36
N ARG A 464 -32.99 -0.06 9.44
CA ARG A 464 -32.97 -0.83 10.70
C ARG A 464 -33.34 -2.29 10.47
N ALA A 465 -34.39 -2.57 9.69
CA ALA A 465 -34.81 -3.94 9.38
C ALA A 465 -33.72 -4.72 8.62
N ARG A 466 -33.03 -4.08 7.67
CA ARG A 466 -31.90 -4.68 6.94
C ARG A 466 -30.70 -4.98 7.86
N MET A 467 -30.42 -4.11 8.82
CA MET A 467 -29.31 -4.28 9.77
C MET A 467 -29.58 -5.32 10.86
N ALA A 468 -30.84 -5.66 11.13
CA ALA A 468 -31.26 -6.47 12.27
C ALA A 468 -30.44 -7.77 12.49
N PRO A 469 -30.05 -8.54 11.45
CA PRO A 469 -29.22 -9.74 11.63
C PRO A 469 -27.82 -9.47 12.23
N HIS A 470 -27.28 -8.26 12.05
CA HIS A 470 -25.90 -7.90 12.42
C HIS A 470 -25.81 -7.09 13.73
N LEU A 471 -26.92 -6.51 14.18
CA LEU A 471 -26.97 -5.67 15.39
C LEU A 471 -26.58 -6.40 16.69
N PRO A 472 -26.92 -7.68 16.94
CA PRO A 472 -26.54 -8.36 18.18
C PRO A 472 -25.02 -8.43 18.39
N ALA A 473 -24.26 -8.77 17.35
CA ALA A 473 -22.80 -8.82 17.41
C ALA A 473 -22.20 -7.43 17.65
N LEU A 474 -22.75 -6.40 17.01
CA LEU A 474 -22.33 -5.02 17.25
C LEU A 474 -22.60 -4.58 18.70
N ARG A 475 -23.79 -4.89 19.25
CA ARG A 475 -24.15 -4.59 20.65
C ARG A 475 -23.18 -5.24 21.63
N GLU A 476 -22.88 -6.51 21.43
CA GLU A 476 -21.94 -7.25 22.29
C GLU A 476 -20.58 -6.56 22.33
N VAL A 477 -20.06 -6.18 21.16
CA VAL A 477 -18.75 -5.54 21.04
C VAL A 477 -18.72 -4.13 21.64
N LEU A 478 -19.81 -3.36 21.54
CA LEU A 478 -19.91 -2.01 22.11
C LEU A 478 -20.30 -1.99 23.60
N ALA A 479 -20.96 -3.03 24.13
CA ALA A 479 -21.39 -3.09 25.52
C ALA A 479 -20.22 -3.03 26.52
N GLY A 480 -19.04 -3.51 26.13
CA GLY A 480 -17.82 -3.46 26.94
C GLY A 480 -17.00 -2.18 26.80
N ARG A 481 -17.52 -1.15 26.12
CA ARG A 481 -16.75 0.06 25.79
C ARG A 481 -17.19 1.27 26.62
N PRO A 482 -16.29 2.25 26.82
CA PRO A 482 -16.67 3.55 27.36
C PRO A 482 -17.83 4.14 26.53
N ALA A 483 -18.80 4.73 27.22
CA ALA A 483 -19.94 5.40 26.60
C ALA A 483 -19.55 6.77 26.00
N ALA A 484 -18.38 6.86 25.36
CA ALA A 484 -17.90 8.08 24.73
C ALA A 484 -18.90 8.53 23.64
N PRO A 485 -19.17 9.83 23.53
CA PRO A 485 -20.03 10.36 22.50
C PRO A 485 -19.45 10.11 21.10
N TRP A 486 -20.34 10.13 20.11
CA TRP A 486 -20.00 9.92 18.71
C TRP A 486 -20.29 11.17 17.89
N PHE A 487 -19.39 11.54 16.99
CA PHE A 487 -19.63 12.54 15.96
C PHE A 487 -19.57 11.90 14.57
N ILE A 488 -20.62 12.08 13.77
CA ILE A 488 -20.69 11.60 12.37
C ILE A 488 -20.78 12.79 11.43
N ALA A 489 -19.76 12.96 10.58
CA ALA A 489 -19.79 13.92 9.49
C ALA A 489 -20.37 13.27 8.23
N GLY A 490 -21.49 13.80 7.75
CA GLY A 490 -22.25 13.28 6.60
C GLY A 490 -23.37 12.32 6.99
N VAL A 491 -24.23 12.69 7.96
CA VAL A 491 -25.25 11.78 8.53
C VAL A 491 -26.54 11.64 7.70
N SER A 492 -26.72 12.43 6.65
CA SER A 492 -27.99 12.53 5.91
C SER A 492 -28.24 11.40 4.89
N ASP A 493 -27.19 10.67 4.49
CA ASP A 493 -27.25 9.65 3.44
C ASP A 493 -26.13 8.60 3.57
N GLY A 494 -26.22 7.54 2.77
CA GLY A 494 -25.16 6.55 2.54
C GLY A 494 -24.62 5.94 3.82
N MET A 495 -23.31 5.72 3.86
CA MET A 495 -22.67 5.09 5.02
C MET A 495 -22.84 5.89 6.32
N GLY A 496 -22.93 7.23 6.28
CA GLY A 496 -23.10 8.04 7.49
C GLY A 496 -24.49 7.89 8.11
N LEU A 497 -25.53 7.82 7.28
CA LEU A 497 -26.89 7.47 7.71
C LEU A 497 -26.93 6.05 8.29
N HIS A 498 -26.34 5.08 7.59
CA HIS A 498 -26.32 3.69 8.04
C HIS A 498 -25.55 3.51 9.36
N SER A 499 -24.44 4.21 9.51
CA SER A 499 -23.67 4.29 10.74
C SER A 499 -24.47 4.85 11.92
N ALA A 500 -25.24 5.92 11.71
CA ALA A 500 -26.08 6.50 12.75
C ALA A 500 -27.14 5.50 13.24
N VAL A 501 -27.85 4.83 12.31
CA VAL A 501 -28.84 3.80 12.64
C VAL A 501 -28.18 2.65 13.42
N ALA A 502 -27.06 2.12 12.91
CA ALA A 502 -26.35 1.01 13.56
C ALA A 502 -25.89 1.36 14.99
N LEU A 503 -25.35 2.56 15.20
CA LEU A 503 -24.87 3.01 16.52
C LEU A 503 -26.01 3.25 17.51
N MET A 504 -27.12 3.89 17.08
CA MET A 504 -28.32 4.05 17.91
C MET A 504 -28.89 2.69 18.32
N GLU A 505 -29.03 1.77 17.36
CA GLU A 505 -29.50 0.41 17.62
C GLU A 505 -28.55 -0.41 18.48
N ALA A 506 -27.26 -0.09 18.47
CA ALA A 506 -26.25 -0.74 19.30
C ALA A 506 -26.17 -0.17 20.73
N GLY A 507 -26.97 0.85 21.06
CA GLY A 507 -27.07 1.40 22.42
C GLY A 507 -26.17 2.60 22.69
N VAL A 508 -25.62 3.26 21.67
CA VAL A 508 -24.90 4.53 21.83
C VAL A 508 -25.87 5.60 22.35
N ARG A 509 -25.50 6.28 23.45
CA ARG A 509 -26.38 7.23 24.14
C ARG A 509 -26.28 8.67 23.67
N HIS A 510 -25.11 9.09 23.19
CA HIS A 510 -24.85 10.48 22.79
C HIS A 510 -24.26 10.51 21.39
N LEU A 511 -24.96 11.17 20.47
CA LEU A 511 -24.60 11.22 19.06
C LEU A 511 -24.78 12.65 18.52
N VAL A 512 -23.76 13.13 17.82
CA VAL A 512 -23.79 14.41 17.10
C VAL A 512 -23.62 14.12 15.61
N GLY A 513 -24.52 14.63 14.78
CA GLY A 513 -24.48 14.50 13.33
C GLY A 513 -24.24 15.86 12.67
N GLY A 514 -23.33 15.91 11.71
CA GLY A 514 -23.20 17.03 10.79
C GLY A 514 -23.64 16.63 9.39
N PHE A 515 -24.36 17.49 8.68
CA PHE A 515 -24.72 17.27 7.28
C PHE A 515 -24.82 18.61 6.53
N TYR A 516 -24.75 18.55 5.20
CA TYR A 516 -24.87 19.72 4.35
C TYR A 516 -25.43 19.34 3.00
N GLU A 517 -26.44 20.08 2.56
CA GLU A 517 -27.03 19.97 1.23
C GLU A 517 -26.99 21.37 0.59
N PRO A 518 -26.56 21.55 -0.68
CA PRO A 518 -26.48 22.88 -1.27
C PRO A 518 -27.84 23.58 -1.32
N GLU A 519 -27.91 24.80 -0.79
CA GLU A 519 -29.15 25.55 -0.68
C GLU A 519 -29.88 25.73 -2.03
N ALA A 520 -29.13 25.91 -3.13
CA ALA A 520 -29.70 25.99 -4.47
C ALA A 520 -30.47 24.72 -4.87
N LEU A 521 -30.00 23.54 -4.43
CA LEU A 521 -30.65 22.25 -4.74
C LEU A 521 -31.86 21.99 -3.85
N ILE A 522 -31.85 22.54 -2.62
CA ILE A 522 -33.03 22.58 -1.74
C ILE A 522 -34.11 23.50 -2.34
N LYS A 523 -33.74 24.70 -2.81
CA LYS A 523 -34.64 25.66 -3.47
C LYS A 523 -35.29 25.10 -4.74
N MET A 524 -34.59 24.20 -5.44
CA MET A 524 -35.10 23.51 -6.62
C MET A 524 -35.96 22.28 -6.28
N GLU A 525 -36.24 22.05 -4.99
CA GLU A 525 -37.04 20.92 -4.50
C GLU A 525 -36.52 19.57 -5.01
N SER A 526 -35.18 19.43 -5.12
CA SER A 526 -34.59 18.19 -5.60
C SER A 526 -35.02 17.03 -4.69
N PRO A 527 -35.69 15.98 -5.22
CA PRO A 527 -36.21 14.88 -4.41
C PRO A 527 -35.14 14.18 -3.58
N ILE A 528 -33.92 14.12 -4.11
CA ILE A 528 -32.75 13.51 -3.44
C ILE A 528 -32.38 14.32 -2.19
N HIS A 529 -32.22 15.64 -2.35
CA HIS A 529 -31.85 16.50 -1.24
C HIS A 529 -32.97 16.60 -0.21
N LEU A 530 -34.24 16.67 -0.63
CA LEU A 530 -35.39 16.62 0.27
C LEU A 530 -35.48 15.27 1.02
N GLY A 531 -35.20 14.15 0.35
CA GLY A 531 -35.13 12.82 0.96
C GLY A 531 -34.03 12.74 2.04
N ARG A 532 -32.86 13.32 1.78
CA ARG A 532 -31.77 13.44 2.76
C ARG A 532 -32.13 14.25 3.99
N LEU A 533 -32.86 15.37 3.80
CA LEU A 533 -33.39 16.15 4.93
C LEU A 533 -34.42 15.34 5.73
N ALA A 534 -35.30 14.62 5.03
CA ALA A 534 -36.26 13.72 5.66
C ALA A 534 -35.57 12.62 6.47
N ASN A 535 -34.52 11.99 5.94
CA ASN A 535 -33.73 10.98 6.64
C ASN A 535 -33.17 11.51 7.98
N VAL A 536 -32.72 12.77 8.03
CA VAL A 536 -32.25 13.40 9.29
C VAL A 536 -33.37 13.54 10.32
N GLU A 537 -34.59 13.91 9.91
CA GLU A 537 -35.74 13.92 10.83
C GLU A 537 -36.14 12.51 11.26
N GLY A 538 -36.05 11.53 10.35
CA GLY A 538 -36.23 10.11 10.65
C GLY A 538 -35.25 9.61 11.71
N LEU A 539 -33.98 10.01 11.63
CA LEU A 539 -32.96 9.71 12.65
C LEU A 539 -33.31 10.35 13.99
N ARG A 540 -33.85 11.58 14.02
CA ARG A 540 -34.31 12.21 15.27
C ARG A 540 -35.45 11.45 15.92
N LEU A 541 -36.39 10.90 15.14
CA LEU A 541 -37.46 10.04 15.65
C LEU A 541 -36.92 8.71 16.18
N LEU A 542 -36.02 8.05 15.44
CA LEU A 542 -35.36 6.83 15.91
C LEU A 542 -34.58 7.08 17.21
N ALA A 543 -33.85 8.19 17.30
CA ALA A 543 -33.12 8.56 18.51
C ALA A 543 -34.07 8.71 19.71
N ARG A 544 -35.23 9.35 19.55
CA ARG A 544 -36.26 9.44 20.60
C ARG A 544 -36.80 8.07 21.00
N GLU A 545 -37.10 7.21 20.02
CA GLU A 545 -37.54 5.82 20.26
C GLU A 545 -36.51 5.02 21.08
N ARG A 546 -35.21 5.29 20.86
CA ARG A 546 -34.09 4.62 21.52
C ARG A 546 -33.56 5.31 22.76
N GLY A 547 -34.12 6.46 23.15
CA GLY A 547 -33.61 7.27 24.26
C GLY A 547 -32.18 7.79 24.04
N VAL A 548 -31.80 7.98 22.77
CA VAL A 548 -30.49 8.53 22.37
C VAL A 548 -30.57 10.05 22.29
N ASP A 549 -29.61 10.72 22.92
CA ASP A 549 -29.39 12.17 22.79
C ASP A 549 -28.71 12.44 21.44
N PHE A 550 -29.53 12.61 20.40
CA PHE A 550 -29.08 12.89 19.05
C PHE A 550 -29.31 14.35 18.65
N GLN A 551 -28.24 15.03 18.28
CA GLN A 551 -28.29 16.39 17.73
C GLN A 551 -27.72 16.39 16.31
N ALA A 552 -28.46 16.95 15.35
CA ALA A 552 -28.04 17.04 13.95
C ALA A 552 -27.99 18.49 13.49
N PHE A 553 -26.86 18.89 12.90
CA PHE A 553 -26.55 20.26 12.50
C PHE A 553 -26.34 20.35 10.99
N TYR A 554 -27.01 21.33 10.37
CA TYR A 554 -26.81 21.68 8.97
C TYR A 554 -25.59 22.61 8.86
N GLN A 555 -24.42 22.05 8.55
CA GLN A 555 -23.14 22.75 8.53
C GLN A 555 -22.24 22.22 7.42
N ASP A 556 -21.64 23.12 6.64
CA ASP A 556 -20.68 22.76 5.60
C ASP A 556 -19.34 22.34 6.23
N LEU A 557 -19.10 21.03 6.24
CA LEU A 557 -17.93 20.39 6.86
C LEU A 557 -16.75 20.20 5.90
N VAL A 558 -16.74 20.86 4.74
CA VAL A 558 -15.56 20.88 3.86
C VAL A 558 -14.63 22.02 4.30
N LEU A 559 -13.71 21.75 5.23
CA LEU A 559 -12.88 22.81 5.84
C LEU A 559 -11.86 23.40 4.87
N PRO A 560 -11.07 22.60 4.11
CA PRO A 560 -10.11 23.13 3.15
C PRO A 560 -10.84 23.76 1.96
N GLN A 561 -10.31 24.89 1.49
CA GLN A 561 -10.81 25.57 0.30
C GLN A 561 -9.63 25.93 -0.60
N HIS A 562 -9.67 25.48 -1.86
CA HIS A 562 -8.57 25.73 -2.80
C HIS A 562 -8.24 27.23 -2.92
N GLY A 563 -6.97 27.56 -2.69
CA GLY A 563 -6.45 28.94 -2.74
C GLY A 563 -6.90 29.82 -1.58
N LYS A 564 -7.43 29.24 -0.50
CA LYS A 564 -7.86 29.94 0.71
C LYS A 564 -7.37 29.21 1.96
N GLU A 565 -7.41 29.91 3.08
CA GLU A 565 -7.15 29.31 4.39
C GLU A 565 -8.23 28.27 4.74
N THR A 566 -7.82 27.23 5.46
CA THR A 566 -8.73 26.23 6.01
C THR A 566 -9.73 26.91 6.93
N ARG A 567 -11.02 26.73 6.68
CA ARG A 567 -12.06 27.29 7.54
C ARG A 567 -11.98 26.70 8.95
N PRO A 568 -12.29 27.48 9.99
CA PRO A 568 -12.42 26.93 11.33
C PRO A 568 -13.58 25.93 11.36
N PHE A 569 -13.46 24.92 12.22
CA PHE A 569 -14.55 23.99 12.48
C PHE A 569 -15.74 24.73 13.12
N PRO A 570 -16.99 24.45 12.72
CA PRO A 570 -18.15 25.22 13.17
C PRO A 570 -18.30 25.24 14.70
N ALA A 571 -18.42 26.43 15.28
CA ALA A 571 -18.47 26.62 16.73
C ALA A 571 -19.68 25.91 17.38
N GLU A 572 -20.83 25.91 16.71
CA GLU A 572 -22.05 25.23 17.18
C GLU A 572 -21.84 23.72 17.30
N LEU A 573 -21.19 23.10 16.32
CA LEU A 573 -20.86 21.67 16.36
C LEU A 573 -19.84 21.37 17.45
N ARG A 574 -18.83 22.23 17.64
CA ARG A 574 -17.86 22.10 18.74
C ARG A 574 -18.57 22.14 20.10
N ALA A 575 -19.47 23.10 20.29
CA ALA A 575 -20.25 23.22 21.52
C ALA A 575 -21.15 21.99 21.75
N ALA A 576 -21.79 21.46 20.70
CA ALA A 576 -22.60 20.25 20.80
C ALA A 576 -21.78 19.00 21.14
N ILE A 577 -20.56 18.88 20.60
CA ILE A 577 -19.63 17.80 20.94
C ILE A 577 -19.22 17.91 22.41
N GLN A 578 -18.82 19.10 22.87
CA GLN A 578 -18.45 19.35 24.27
C GLN A 578 -19.63 19.07 25.21
N GLU A 579 -20.84 19.40 24.79
CA GLU A 579 -22.05 19.09 25.54
C GLU A 579 -22.29 17.58 25.65
N ALA A 580 -22.16 16.86 24.54
CA ALA A 580 -22.29 15.40 24.52
C ALA A 580 -21.22 14.73 25.40
N GLN A 581 -19.98 15.23 25.37
CA GLN A 581 -18.88 14.82 26.23
C GLN A 581 -19.21 15.02 27.72
N ARG A 582 -19.69 16.22 28.07
CA ARG A 582 -20.10 16.57 29.43
C ARG A 582 -21.23 15.67 29.94
N ARG A 583 -22.24 15.38 29.11
CA ARG A 583 -23.35 14.47 29.45
C ARG A 583 -22.92 13.02 29.59
N ALA A 584 -21.98 12.58 28.76
CA ALA A 584 -21.38 11.26 28.83
C ALA A 584 -20.45 11.09 30.05
N GLY A 585 -20.01 12.19 30.67
CA GLY A 585 -18.97 12.19 31.70
C GLY A 585 -17.61 11.77 31.15
N MET A 586 -17.36 12.03 29.85
CA MET A 586 -16.18 11.58 29.10
C MET A 586 -15.60 12.76 28.32
N ASN A 587 -14.28 12.94 28.33
CA ASN A 587 -13.60 13.97 27.53
C ASN A 587 -13.16 13.47 26.14
N GLU A 588 -13.59 12.27 25.77
CA GLU A 588 -13.17 11.55 24.57
C GLU A 588 -14.28 11.58 23.50
N LEU A 589 -13.92 11.34 22.24
CA LEU A 589 -14.85 11.42 21.11
C LEU A 589 -14.55 10.32 20.10
N ASN A 590 -15.57 9.55 19.74
CA ASN A 590 -15.53 8.71 18.56
C ASN A 590 -15.96 9.52 17.32
N PHE A 591 -15.28 9.35 16.20
CA PHE A 591 -15.49 10.17 15.00
C PHE A 591 -15.65 9.34 13.73
N VAL A 592 -16.68 9.61 12.93
CA VAL A 592 -16.87 8.99 11.61
C VAL A 592 -16.86 10.07 10.54
N ASN A 593 -15.96 9.95 9.57
CA ASN A 593 -15.99 10.77 8.36
C ASN A 593 -16.63 10.00 7.20
N SER A 594 -17.88 10.35 6.88
CA SER A 594 -18.63 9.81 5.75
C SER A 594 -19.03 10.91 4.75
N ILE A 595 -18.28 12.01 4.68
CA ILE A 595 -18.54 13.09 3.71
C ILE A 595 -18.27 12.57 2.29
N ALA A 596 -19.29 12.65 1.43
CA ALA A 596 -19.19 12.32 0.01
C ALA A 596 -19.60 13.53 -0.84
N PHE A 597 -18.65 14.41 -1.13
CA PHE A 597 -18.91 15.64 -1.88
C PHE A 597 -17.79 15.94 -2.89
N ALA A 598 -18.08 15.77 -4.18
CA ALA A 598 -17.18 16.13 -5.26
C ALA A 598 -17.87 17.09 -6.23
N ARG A 599 -17.37 18.32 -6.34
CA ARG A 599 -17.90 19.31 -7.29
C ARG A 599 -17.41 19.07 -8.72
N TRP A 600 -16.25 18.42 -8.87
CA TRP A 600 -15.57 18.30 -10.15
C TRP A 600 -14.86 16.96 -10.30
N ILE A 601 -15.46 16.06 -11.06
CA ILE A 601 -14.88 14.76 -11.40
C ILE A 601 -14.13 14.90 -12.71
N SER A 602 -12.79 14.86 -12.66
CA SER A 602 -11.92 15.08 -13.82
C SER A 602 -10.69 14.18 -13.77
N PRO A 603 -10.00 13.99 -14.93
CA PRO A 603 -8.75 13.25 -14.97
C PRO A 603 -7.63 14.02 -14.28
N SER A 604 -6.53 13.32 -14.01
CA SER A 604 -5.29 13.94 -13.54
C SER A 604 -4.66 14.86 -14.59
N PRO A 605 -3.77 15.78 -14.16
CA PRO A 605 -3.01 16.60 -15.10
C PRO A 605 -2.30 15.72 -16.13
N GLY A 606 -2.47 16.04 -17.42
CA GLY A 606 -1.87 15.29 -18.53
C GLY A 606 -2.60 14.01 -18.94
N VAL A 607 -3.69 13.63 -18.27
CA VAL A 607 -4.54 12.51 -18.70
C VAL A 607 -5.70 13.05 -19.55
N GLU A 608 -5.90 12.47 -20.73
CA GLU A 608 -6.95 12.89 -21.65
C GLU A 608 -8.36 12.67 -21.08
N GLN A 609 -9.24 13.63 -21.36
CA GLN A 609 -10.65 13.52 -21.02
C GLN A 609 -11.28 12.39 -21.85
N ARG A 610 -12.00 11.50 -21.17
CA ARG A 610 -12.82 10.49 -21.84
C ARG A 610 -14.24 11.00 -22.01
N GLN A 611 -14.76 10.85 -23.23
CA GLN A 611 -16.14 11.15 -23.59
C GLN A 611 -16.88 9.85 -23.91
N GLY A 612 -18.20 9.91 -23.78
CA GLY A 612 -19.08 8.80 -24.13
C GLY A 612 -18.83 7.53 -23.32
N ILE A 613 -18.56 7.66 -22.02
CA ILE A 613 -18.35 6.51 -21.13
C ILE A 613 -19.70 5.86 -20.85
N PRO A 614 -19.92 4.59 -21.25
CA PRO A 614 -21.18 3.92 -20.97
C PRO A 614 -21.40 3.78 -19.46
N SER A 615 -22.61 4.08 -19.00
CA SER A 615 -23.03 3.98 -17.60
C SER A 615 -24.53 3.62 -17.53
N LEU A 616 -25.06 3.60 -16.31
CA LEU A 616 -26.49 3.51 -16.04
C LEU A 616 -26.98 4.78 -15.35
N ASP A 617 -28.17 5.25 -15.73
CA ASP A 617 -28.90 6.26 -14.97
C ASP A 617 -29.68 5.62 -13.79
N LEU A 618 -30.44 6.44 -13.06
CA LEU A 618 -31.20 6.01 -11.88
C LEU A 618 -32.44 5.17 -12.25
N GLU A 619 -32.84 5.19 -13.52
CA GLU A 619 -33.89 4.31 -14.05
C GLU A 619 -33.30 2.99 -14.56
N GLY A 620 -31.97 2.81 -14.53
CA GLY A 620 -31.29 1.62 -15.03
C GLY A 620 -31.20 1.55 -16.54
N ARG A 621 -31.32 2.69 -17.21
CA ARG A 621 -31.12 2.81 -18.65
C ARG A 621 -29.66 3.09 -18.96
N VAL A 622 -29.20 2.58 -20.10
CA VAL A 622 -27.85 2.83 -20.59
C VAL A 622 -27.74 4.28 -21.07
N VAL A 623 -26.76 4.98 -20.52
CA VAL A 623 -26.44 6.38 -20.86
C VAL A 623 -24.97 6.52 -21.22
N LEU A 624 -24.64 7.56 -21.98
CA LEU A 624 -23.25 7.96 -22.23
C LEU A 624 -22.90 9.17 -21.37
N MET A 625 -21.98 8.98 -20.43
CA MET A 625 -21.51 10.05 -19.54
C MET A 625 -20.19 10.61 -20.03
N ASN A 626 -20.05 11.93 -19.91
CA ASN A 626 -18.79 12.62 -20.19
C ASN A 626 -18.08 12.96 -18.89
N MET A 627 -16.79 12.69 -18.83
CA MET A 627 -15.97 13.27 -17.77
C MET A 627 -15.84 14.77 -18.00
N LYS A 628 -15.66 15.55 -16.94
CA LYS A 628 -15.28 16.96 -17.11
C LYS A 628 -13.81 17.04 -17.56
N PRO A 629 -13.43 18.00 -18.42
CA PRO A 629 -12.03 18.20 -18.76
C PRO A 629 -11.20 18.53 -17.51
N TYR A 630 -9.89 18.28 -17.58
CA TYR A 630 -8.99 18.71 -16.52
C TYR A 630 -9.08 20.23 -16.34
N GLN A 631 -9.40 20.65 -15.13
CA GLN A 631 -9.37 22.04 -14.70
C GLN A 631 -8.69 22.06 -13.34
N ALA A 632 -7.54 22.74 -13.23
CA ALA A 632 -6.73 22.73 -12.01
C ALA A 632 -7.55 23.06 -10.74
N LYS A 633 -8.37 24.11 -10.79
CA LYS A 633 -9.25 24.51 -9.68
C LYS A 633 -10.27 23.43 -9.30
N GLY A 634 -10.89 22.79 -10.29
CA GLY A 634 -11.88 21.74 -10.05
C GLY A 634 -11.23 20.49 -9.47
N TYR A 635 -10.11 20.07 -10.06
CA TYR A 635 -9.30 18.96 -9.61
C TYR A 635 -8.85 19.13 -8.14
N GLU A 636 -8.23 20.26 -7.81
CA GLU A 636 -7.80 20.57 -6.44
C GLU A 636 -8.99 20.69 -5.49
N GLY A 637 -10.12 21.26 -5.94
CA GLY A 637 -11.33 21.32 -5.14
C GLY A 637 -11.86 19.94 -4.74
N THR A 638 -11.70 18.93 -5.60
CA THR A 638 -12.03 17.53 -5.27
C THR A 638 -11.02 16.91 -4.31
N LEU A 639 -9.72 17.18 -4.49
CA LEU A 639 -8.71 16.74 -3.52
C LEU A 639 -8.94 17.36 -2.14
N ASP A 640 -9.33 18.63 -2.09
CA ASP A 640 -9.68 19.34 -0.87
C ASP A 640 -10.87 18.70 -0.17
N SER A 641 -11.99 18.53 -0.87
CA SER A 641 -13.24 18.06 -0.25
C SER A 641 -13.24 16.58 0.10
N MET A 642 -12.63 15.72 -0.73
CA MET A 642 -12.70 14.26 -0.58
C MET A 642 -11.44 13.64 0.02
N GLY A 643 -10.32 14.38 0.06
CA GLY A 643 -9.03 13.89 0.57
C GLY A 643 -8.54 14.69 1.77
N ARG A 644 -8.09 15.92 1.53
CA ARG A 644 -7.48 16.78 2.57
C ARG A 644 -8.45 17.09 3.70
N ASN A 645 -9.76 17.12 3.43
CA ASN A 645 -10.79 17.39 4.42
C ASN A 645 -10.73 16.44 5.62
N HIS A 646 -10.40 15.16 5.41
CA HIS A 646 -10.32 14.23 6.54
C HIS A 646 -9.20 14.63 7.52
N GLY A 647 -8.02 14.99 7.00
CA GLY A 647 -6.92 15.49 7.82
C GLY A 647 -7.28 16.77 8.57
N ALA A 648 -7.94 17.72 7.89
CA ALA A 648 -8.40 18.96 8.51
C ALA A 648 -9.41 18.72 9.64
N LEU A 649 -10.33 17.76 9.47
CA LEU A 649 -11.29 17.37 10.51
C LEU A 649 -10.58 16.71 11.71
N LEU A 650 -9.61 15.82 11.48
CA LEU A 650 -8.82 15.22 12.56
C LEU A 650 -8.00 16.26 13.35
N GLU A 651 -7.44 17.25 12.67
CA GLU A 651 -6.73 18.36 13.32
C GLU A 651 -7.70 19.22 14.14
N ALA A 652 -8.84 19.59 13.59
CA ALA A 652 -9.83 20.42 14.26
C ALA A 652 -10.49 19.77 15.48
N LEU A 653 -10.59 18.42 15.48
CA LEU A 653 -11.16 17.60 16.55
C LEU A 653 -10.10 17.08 17.53
N GLY A 654 -8.81 17.33 17.29
CA GLY A 654 -7.73 16.68 18.03
C GLY A 654 -7.76 16.86 19.55
N GLU A 655 -8.32 17.98 20.04
CA GLU A 655 -8.49 18.25 21.47
C GLU A 655 -9.60 17.40 22.12
N HIS A 656 -10.48 16.80 21.33
CA HIS A 656 -11.58 15.95 21.79
C HIS A 656 -11.22 14.46 21.77
N PHE A 657 -10.03 14.11 21.25
CA PHE A 657 -9.58 12.72 21.23
C PHE A 657 -8.75 12.40 22.48
N GLY A 658 -9.01 11.23 23.05
CA GLY A 658 -8.23 10.61 24.12
C GLY A 658 -7.88 9.15 23.82
N PRO A 659 -7.23 8.45 24.77
CA PRO A 659 -6.74 7.08 24.59
C PRO A 659 -7.74 6.06 24.06
N GLU A 660 -9.03 6.19 24.39
CA GLU A 660 -10.07 5.25 23.92
C GLU A 660 -10.88 5.78 22.73
N SER A 661 -10.57 6.99 22.25
CA SER A 661 -11.21 7.55 21.05
C SER A 661 -10.88 6.71 19.83
N THR A 662 -11.88 6.51 18.96
CA THR A 662 -11.67 5.89 17.65
C THR A 662 -12.25 6.76 16.55
N SER A 663 -11.47 7.02 15.50
CA SER A 663 -11.93 7.69 14.30
C SER A 663 -11.92 6.77 13.07
N PHE A 664 -12.82 7.04 12.14
CA PHE A 664 -13.02 6.24 10.93
C PHE A 664 -13.01 7.11 9.68
N PHE A 665 -12.15 6.76 8.73
CA PHE A 665 -12.16 7.27 7.36
C PHE A 665 -12.75 6.24 6.41
N PHE A 666 -13.93 6.52 5.87
CA PHE A 666 -14.60 5.63 4.94
C PHE A 666 -14.10 5.86 3.50
N THR A 667 -13.62 4.79 2.87
CA THR A 667 -13.06 4.83 1.51
C THR A 667 -13.45 3.59 0.71
N TRP A 668 -13.27 3.66 -0.61
CA TRP A 668 -13.43 2.55 -1.54
C TRP A 668 -12.11 2.32 -2.26
N ALA A 669 -11.42 1.22 -1.96
CA ALA A 669 -10.09 0.95 -2.49
C ALA A 669 -10.12 0.31 -3.89
N GLY A 670 -11.21 -0.37 -4.25
CA GLY A 670 -11.41 -0.92 -5.61
C GLY A 670 -11.25 0.15 -6.70
N GLY A 671 -11.69 1.38 -6.43
CA GLY A 671 -11.51 2.52 -7.34
C GLY A 671 -10.14 3.20 -7.21
N SER A 672 -9.73 3.55 -5.99
CA SER A 672 -8.51 4.36 -5.79
C SER A 672 -7.21 3.60 -6.08
N GLN A 673 -7.17 2.30 -5.79
CA GLN A 673 -5.95 1.49 -5.92
C GLN A 673 -5.86 0.75 -7.26
N ASN A 674 -6.98 0.52 -7.93
CA ASN A 674 -6.99 -0.07 -9.27
C ASN A 674 -7.06 1.02 -10.34
N ARG A 675 -5.89 1.44 -10.84
CA ARG A 675 -5.79 2.46 -11.89
C ARG A 675 -6.55 2.15 -13.18
N ARG A 676 -6.93 0.89 -13.41
CA ARG A 676 -7.64 0.47 -14.63
C ARG A 676 -9.16 0.57 -14.49
N ILE A 677 -9.69 0.59 -13.26
CA ILE A 677 -11.13 0.70 -13.02
C ILE A 677 -11.53 2.16 -13.04
N LEU A 678 -12.57 2.47 -13.82
CA LEU A 678 -13.06 3.83 -14.02
C LEU A 678 -11.90 4.79 -14.34
N HIS A 679 -11.01 4.36 -15.24
CA HIS A 679 -9.79 5.09 -15.60
C HIS A 679 -10.12 6.53 -16.03
N GLY A 680 -9.39 7.49 -15.45
CA GLY A 680 -9.62 8.93 -15.57
C GLY A 680 -10.55 9.50 -14.49
N VAL A 681 -11.36 8.68 -13.82
CA VAL A 681 -12.27 9.12 -12.76
C VAL A 681 -11.72 8.76 -11.38
N TYR A 682 -11.57 7.46 -11.13
CA TYR A 682 -10.89 6.95 -9.96
C TYR A 682 -9.45 6.63 -10.30
N GLY A 683 -9.23 5.65 -11.18
CA GLY A 683 -7.89 5.28 -11.61
C GLY A 683 -7.20 6.41 -12.37
N GLY A 684 -6.22 7.08 -11.75
CA GLY A 684 -5.55 8.25 -12.37
C GLY A 684 -6.48 9.45 -12.54
N GLY A 685 -7.48 9.60 -11.67
CA GLY A 685 -8.39 10.74 -11.63
C GLY A 685 -8.41 11.43 -10.26
N ALA A 686 -9.12 12.55 -10.18
CA ALA A 686 -9.19 13.36 -8.96
C ALA A 686 -9.75 12.58 -7.76
N LEU A 687 -10.73 11.70 -7.97
CA LEU A 687 -11.35 10.94 -6.87
C LEU A 687 -10.39 9.90 -6.29
N GLY A 688 -9.65 9.17 -7.14
CA GLY A 688 -8.67 8.19 -6.66
C GLY A 688 -7.57 8.84 -5.83
N HIS A 689 -7.01 9.95 -6.34
CA HIS A 689 -5.99 10.70 -5.59
C HIS A 689 -6.54 11.32 -4.30
N ALA A 690 -7.78 11.80 -4.28
CA ALA A 690 -8.39 12.29 -3.06
C ALA A 690 -8.48 11.18 -1.99
N LYS A 691 -8.86 9.95 -2.38
CA LYS A 691 -8.87 8.81 -1.46
C LYS A 691 -7.48 8.45 -0.94
N GLU A 692 -6.47 8.43 -1.82
CA GLU A 692 -5.07 8.21 -1.40
C GLU A 692 -4.62 9.27 -0.37
N ILE A 693 -4.98 10.54 -0.57
CA ILE A 693 -4.68 11.63 0.37
C ILE A 693 -5.39 11.43 1.71
N GLY A 694 -6.66 11.07 1.71
CA GLY A 694 -7.43 10.83 2.92
C GLY A 694 -6.91 9.63 3.72
N GLU A 695 -6.57 8.53 3.04
CA GLU A 695 -5.92 7.35 3.66
C GLU A 695 -4.57 7.73 4.28
N ALA A 696 -3.75 8.51 3.56
CA ALA A 696 -2.48 8.98 4.09
C ALA A 696 -2.65 9.89 5.32
N ALA A 697 -3.68 10.75 5.34
CA ALA A 697 -3.98 11.60 6.49
C ALA A 697 -4.39 10.77 7.72
N ALA A 698 -5.26 9.78 7.56
CA ALA A 698 -5.69 8.89 8.64
C ALA A 698 -4.50 8.09 9.21
N LEU A 699 -3.67 7.51 8.33
CA LEU A 699 -2.48 6.77 8.73
C LEU A 699 -1.46 7.65 9.46
N ARG A 700 -1.19 8.84 8.94
CA ARG A 700 -0.27 9.79 9.59
C ARG A 700 -0.74 10.14 11.00
N TYR A 701 -2.02 10.43 11.18
CA TYR A 701 -2.56 10.76 12.49
C TYR A 701 -2.53 9.54 13.44
N HIS A 702 -2.78 8.32 12.93
CA HIS A 702 -2.60 7.09 13.70
C HIS A 702 -1.17 6.93 14.23
N LEU A 703 -0.18 7.11 13.37
CA LEU A 703 1.24 7.00 13.75
C LEU A 703 1.63 8.07 14.78
N GLN A 704 1.16 9.31 14.61
CA GLN A 704 1.37 10.37 15.60
C GLN A 704 0.73 10.04 16.96
N SER A 705 -0.46 9.45 16.96
CA SER A 705 -1.10 8.97 18.18
C SER A 705 -0.27 7.84 18.81
N GLN A 706 0.17 6.86 18.03
CA GLN A 706 1.01 5.75 18.49
C GLN A 706 2.33 6.24 19.11
N ASP A 707 3.00 7.21 18.49
CA ASP A 707 4.23 7.82 19.03
C ASP A 707 3.98 8.54 20.37
N ALA A 708 2.76 9.04 20.57
CA ALA A 708 2.28 9.62 21.83
C ALA A 708 1.65 8.59 22.79
N GLY A 709 1.95 7.28 22.63
CA GLY A 709 1.39 6.23 23.48
C GLY A 709 -0.12 6.04 23.33
N PHE A 710 -0.65 6.30 22.13
CA PHE A 710 -2.07 6.38 21.79
C PHE A 710 -2.86 7.46 22.54
N ALA A 711 -2.22 8.51 23.06
CA ALA A 711 -2.93 9.59 23.77
C ALA A 711 -4.04 10.29 22.97
N ARG A 712 -4.05 10.15 21.64
CA ARG A 712 -5.10 10.70 20.75
C ARG A 712 -6.02 9.63 20.17
N GLY A 713 -5.97 8.41 20.70
CA GLY A 713 -6.82 7.30 20.28
C GLY A 713 -6.36 6.61 19.00
N TYR A 714 -7.29 5.90 18.36
CA TYR A 714 -7.05 5.05 17.20
C TYR A 714 -7.70 5.66 15.95
N HIS A 715 -6.97 5.72 14.84
CA HIS A 715 -7.47 6.33 13.60
C HIS A 715 -7.46 5.27 12.50
N LYS A 716 -8.63 4.92 12.00
CA LYS A 716 -8.87 3.75 11.15
C LYS A 716 -9.31 4.16 9.75
N ILE A 717 -8.79 3.45 8.77
CA ILE A 717 -9.21 3.46 7.38
C ILE A 717 -10.15 2.27 7.22
N VAL A 718 -11.38 2.51 6.79
CA VAL A 718 -12.35 1.45 6.49
C VAL A 718 -12.55 1.41 4.99
N ARG A 719 -12.11 0.32 4.37
CA ARG A 719 -12.29 0.05 2.95
C ARG A 719 -13.52 -0.80 2.76
N PHE A 720 -14.51 -0.22 2.09
CA PHE A 720 -15.72 -0.94 1.68
C PHE A 720 -15.53 -1.51 0.29
N PRO A 721 -16.17 -2.64 -0.06
CA PRO A 721 -16.34 -3.01 -1.46
C PRO A 721 -17.21 -1.95 -2.15
N ASP A 722 -17.29 -1.98 -3.47
CA ASP A 722 -18.31 -1.16 -4.12
C ASP A 722 -19.70 -1.60 -3.69
N PHE A 723 -20.49 -0.60 -3.31
CA PHE A 723 -21.87 -0.77 -2.94
C PHE A 723 -22.68 0.20 -3.78
N SER A 724 -23.80 -0.28 -4.29
CA SER A 724 -24.69 0.52 -5.12
C SER A 724 -25.24 1.69 -4.30
N SER A 725 -24.63 2.86 -4.48
CA SER A 725 -25.02 4.10 -3.82
C SER A 725 -25.46 5.10 -4.87
N PHE A 726 -26.34 6.03 -4.48
CA PHE A 726 -26.77 7.11 -5.35
C PHE A 726 -25.57 7.87 -5.96
N ALA A 727 -24.55 8.15 -5.13
CA ALA A 727 -23.35 8.86 -5.56
C ALA A 727 -22.62 8.16 -6.71
N LEU A 728 -22.59 6.82 -6.71
CA LEU A 728 -21.93 6.02 -7.75
C LEU A 728 -22.58 6.19 -9.13
N PHE A 729 -23.91 6.36 -9.21
CA PHE A 729 -24.61 6.61 -10.47
C PHE A 729 -24.31 8.01 -11.04
N GLY A 730 -23.89 8.96 -10.20
CA GLY A 730 -23.39 10.27 -10.64
C GLY A 730 -21.97 10.24 -11.22
N ILE A 731 -21.28 9.11 -11.17
CA ILE A 731 -19.88 8.95 -11.60
C ILE A 731 -19.86 8.32 -13.00
N PRO A 732 -19.14 8.89 -13.99
CA PRO A 732 -19.03 8.29 -15.32
C PRO A 732 -18.56 6.83 -15.28
N GLY A 733 -19.41 5.90 -15.73
CA GLY A 733 -19.20 4.45 -15.70
C GLY A 733 -19.49 3.78 -14.34
N GLY A 734 -19.73 4.55 -13.29
CA GLY A 734 -19.96 4.05 -11.93
C GLY A 734 -21.24 3.22 -11.81
N GLY A 735 -22.36 3.69 -12.37
CA GLY A 735 -23.65 2.97 -12.30
C GLY A 735 -23.58 1.56 -12.91
N ALA A 736 -22.95 1.43 -14.08
CA ALA A 736 -22.73 0.13 -14.71
C ALA A 736 -21.76 -0.74 -13.90
N PHE A 737 -20.65 -0.17 -13.42
CA PHE A 737 -19.70 -0.88 -12.59
C PHE A 737 -20.35 -1.44 -11.33
N GLY A 738 -21.13 -0.65 -10.59
CA GLY A 738 -21.76 -1.11 -9.34
C GLY A 738 -22.80 -2.20 -9.53
N MET A 739 -23.56 -2.18 -10.63
CA MET A 739 -24.52 -3.26 -10.93
C MET A 739 -23.82 -4.56 -11.34
N ILE A 740 -22.76 -4.47 -12.14
CA ILE A 740 -21.96 -5.63 -12.52
C ILE A 740 -21.21 -6.19 -11.31
N ALA A 741 -20.58 -5.33 -10.50
CA ALA A 741 -19.87 -5.71 -9.28
C ALA A 741 -20.81 -6.43 -8.30
N ARG A 742 -21.99 -5.85 -8.05
CA ARG A 742 -23.03 -6.49 -7.24
C ARG A 742 -23.40 -7.87 -7.77
N HIS A 743 -23.71 -8.00 -9.06
CA HIS A 743 -24.11 -9.27 -9.64
C HIS A 743 -23.04 -10.35 -9.51
N VAL A 744 -21.77 -10.00 -9.77
CA VAL A 744 -20.64 -10.92 -9.60
C VAL A 744 -20.51 -11.34 -8.13
N LEU A 745 -20.53 -10.38 -7.19
CA LEU A 745 -20.37 -10.68 -5.76
C LEU A 745 -21.52 -11.50 -5.19
N GLU A 746 -22.76 -11.26 -5.63
CA GLU A 746 -23.91 -12.09 -5.26
C GLU A 746 -23.79 -13.51 -5.82
N GLY A 747 -23.32 -13.64 -7.07
CA GLY A 747 -23.05 -14.94 -7.69
C GLY A 747 -22.01 -15.78 -6.94
N HIS A 748 -21.08 -15.11 -6.23
CA HIS A 748 -20.09 -15.74 -5.35
C HIS A 748 -20.52 -15.78 -3.87
N GLY A 749 -21.75 -15.35 -3.55
CA GLY A 749 -22.28 -15.36 -2.18
C GLY A 749 -21.54 -14.45 -1.20
N CYS A 750 -20.88 -13.40 -1.69
CA CYS A 750 -20.02 -12.52 -0.89
C CYS A 750 -20.36 -11.03 -1.03
N TYR A 751 -21.51 -10.71 -1.63
CA TYR A 751 -22.05 -9.35 -1.64
C TYR A 751 -22.59 -8.96 -0.27
N ALA A 752 -22.22 -7.77 0.18
CA ALA A 752 -22.74 -7.14 1.39
C ALA A 752 -23.24 -5.74 1.02
N ASP A 753 -24.48 -5.42 1.42
CA ASP A 753 -25.02 -4.07 1.23
C ASP A 753 -24.60 -3.13 2.37
N MET A 754 -24.97 -1.85 2.30
CA MET A 754 -24.64 -0.89 3.37
C MET A 754 -25.25 -1.26 4.74
N GLY A 755 -26.36 -2.01 4.76
CA GLY A 755 -27.00 -2.51 5.97
C GLY A 755 -26.18 -3.60 6.67
N GLU A 756 -25.45 -4.43 5.92
CA GLU A 756 -24.45 -5.33 6.49
C GLU A 756 -23.13 -4.61 6.78
N LEU A 757 -22.63 -3.81 5.83
CA LEU A 757 -21.29 -3.23 5.89
C LEU A 757 -21.11 -2.25 7.05
N ALA A 758 -22.11 -1.43 7.36
CA ALA A 758 -22.02 -0.47 8.47
C ALA A 758 -21.82 -1.15 9.84
N PRO A 759 -22.70 -2.05 10.31
CA PRO A 759 -22.48 -2.74 11.58
C PRO A 759 -21.23 -3.62 11.55
N ARG A 760 -20.91 -4.27 10.42
CA ARG A 760 -19.71 -5.08 10.26
C ARG A 760 -18.42 -4.25 10.41
N ALA A 761 -18.37 -3.03 9.87
CA ALA A 761 -17.22 -2.14 10.04
C ALA A 761 -16.89 -1.88 11.51
N TYR A 762 -17.91 -1.63 12.33
CA TYR A 762 -17.73 -1.41 13.76
C TYR A 762 -17.42 -2.71 14.51
N HIS A 763 -18.08 -3.81 14.16
CA HIS A 763 -17.75 -5.12 14.72
C HIS A 763 -16.26 -5.46 14.48
N GLU A 764 -15.76 -5.32 13.26
CA GLU A 764 -14.34 -5.57 12.95
C GLU A 764 -13.41 -4.58 13.67
N ALA A 765 -13.81 -3.30 13.78
CA ALA A 765 -13.02 -2.28 14.46
C ALA A 765 -12.81 -2.59 15.94
N PHE A 766 -13.86 -3.05 16.62
CA PHE A 766 -13.91 -3.16 18.09
C PHE A 766 -13.89 -4.61 18.61
N GLY A 767 -14.08 -5.61 17.75
CA GLY A 767 -14.25 -7.02 18.10
C GLY A 767 -13.00 -7.74 18.60
N GLY A 768 -11.83 -7.11 18.53
CA GLY A 768 -10.60 -7.63 19.12
C GLY A 768 -9.62 -6.52 19.49
N GLU A 769 -8.90 -6.70 20.61
CA GLU A 769 -7.85 -5.77 21.05
C GLU A 769 -6.75 -5.62 19.97
N HIS A 770 -6.47 -6.69 19.23
CA HIS A 770 -5.58 -6.66 18.08
C HIS A 770 -6.04 -5.72 16.98
N ASN A 771 -7.34 -5.70 16.63
CA ASN A 771 -7.87 -4.85 15.57
C ASN A 771 -7.85 -3.37 15.96
N LEU A 772 -8.11 -3.08 17.24
CA LEU A 772 -7.97 -1.74 17.80
C LEU A 772 -6.53 -1.24 17.80
N ARG A 773 -5.59 -2.08 18.25
CA ARG A 773 -4.17 -1.72 18.27
C ARG A 773 -3.45 -2.01 16.95
N ASN A 774 -4.19 -2.44 15.92
CA ASN A 774 -3.60 -2.85 14.65
C ASN A 774 -2.80 -1.68 14.05
N PRO A 775 -1.46 -1.82 13.93
CA PRO A 775 -0.60 -0.75 13.43
C PRO A 775 -0.86 -0.43 11.96
N ALA A 776 -1.52 -1.33 11.22
CA ALA A 776 -1.90 -1.08 9.83
C ALA A 776 -3.05 -0.06 9.69
N ALA A 777 -3.74 0.28 10.78
CA ALA A 777 -4.87 1.21 10.79
C ALA A 777 -5.98 0.87 9.79
N GLN A 778 -6.09 -0.37 9.28
CA GLN A 778 -6.95 -0.72 8.15
C GLN A 778 -7.96 -1.81 8.51
N ILE A 779 -9.21 -1.58 8.12
CA ILE A 779 -10.32 -2.54 8.15
C ILE A 779 -10.71 -2.79 6.68
N GLU A 780 -10.44 -4.01 6.20
CA GLU A 780 -10.64 -4.39 4.80
C GLU A 780 -11.94 -5.21 4.67
N LEU A 781 -13.03 -4.54 4.29
CA LEU A 781 -14.30 -5.20 3.97
C LEU A 781 -14.43 -5.50 2.47
N ASP A 782 -13.50 -4.99 1.66
CA ASP A 782 -13.44 -5.07 0.21
C ASP A 782 -12.63 -6.27 -0.31
N VAL A 783 -12.17 -7.15 0.57
CA VAL A 783 -11.39 -8.35 0.19
C VAL A 783 -12.13 -9.21 -0.84
N PRO A 784 -13.45 -9.48 -0.72
CA PRO A 784 -14.16 -10.24 -1.74
C PRO A 784 -14.17 -9.53 -3.11
N GLU A 785 -14.46 -8.23 -3.14
CA GLU A 785 -14.39 -7.43 -4.38
C GLU A 785 -13.00 -7.51 -5.02
N SER A 786 -11.94 -7.36 -4.22
CA SER A 786 -10.56 -7.44 -4.70
C SER A 786 -10.24 -8.79 -5.35
N TYR A 787 -10.80 -9.89 -4.83
CA TYR A 787 -10.61 -11.23 -5.37
C TYR A 787 -11.34 -11.41 -6.72
N HIS A 788 -12.56 -10.88 -6.84
CA HIS A 788 -13.40 -11.02 -8.03
C HIS A 788 -13.24 -9.87 -9.05
N LEU A 789 -12.36 -8.91 -8.76
CA LEU A 789 -12.10 -7.75 -9.60
C LEU A 789 -11.74 -8.06 -11.07
N PRO A 790 -10.97 -9.14 -11.39
CA PRO A 790 -10.73 -9.52 -12.78
C PRO A 790 -11.99 -9.92 -13.55
N GLU A 791 -12.97 -10.55 -12.88
CA GLU A 791 -14.25 -10.93 -13.46
C GLU A 791 -15.14 -9.70 -13.67
N ILE A 792 -15.27 -8.85 -12.64
CA ILE A 792 -16.01 -7.58 -12.71
C ILE A 792 -15.49 -6.74 -13.88
N ARG A 793 -14.16 -6.62 -14.04
CA ARG A 793 -13.54 -5.87 -15.15
C ARG A 793 -13.83 -6.47 -16.52
N ARG A 794 -13.84 -7.79 -16.64
CA ARG A 794 -14.16 -8.48 -17.90
C ARG A 794 -15.62 -8.25 -18.29
N ASN A 795 -16.53 -8.32 -17.33
CA ASN A 795 -17.95 -8.08 -17.54
C ASN A 795 -18.21 -6.61 -17.89
N LEU A 796 -17.53 -5.67 -17.22
CA LEU A 796 -17.61 -4.25 -17.56
C LEU A 796 -17.06 -3.96 -18.98
N GLN A 797 -15.94 -4.58 -19.37
CA GLN A 797 -15.42 -4.44 -20.72
C GLN A 797 -16.40 -5.01 -21.75
N THR A 798 -17.01 -6.16 -21.46
CA THR A 798 -18.05 -6.76 -22.32
C THR A 798 -19.23 -5.80 -22.50
N PHE A 799 -19.68 -5.14 -21.42
CA PHE A 799 -20.71 -4.11 -21.51
C PHE A 799 -20.28 -2.94 -22.41
N TYR A 800 -19.07 -2.42 -22.25
CA TYR A 800 -18.55 -1.34 -23.08
C TYR A 800 -18.47 -1.72 -24.56
N ASP A 801 -18.03 -2.94 -24.86
CA ASP A 801 -17.92 -3.44 -26.23
C ASP A 801 -19.31 -3.55 -26.88
N ARG A 802 -20.32 -4.02 -26.14
CA ARG A 802 -21.72 -4.10 -26.60
C ARG A 802 -22.30 -2.71 -26.88
N VAL A 803 -22.08 -1.74 -26.00
CA VAL A 803 -22.55 -0.36 -26.21
C VAL A 803 -21.84 0.29 -27.41
N ALA A 804 -20.55 0.05 -27.57
CA ALA A 804 -19.80 0.54 -28.72
C ALA A 804 -20.29 -0.09 -30.04
N GLU A 805 -20.63 -1.37 -30.03
CA GLU A 805 -21.23 -2.08 -31.17
C GLU A 805 -22.63 -1.56 -31.50
N TYR A 806 -23.47 -1.35 -30.48
CA TYR A 806 -24.79 -0.75 -30.64
C TYR A 806 -24.68 0.62 -31.33
N ARG A 807 -23.79 1.49 -30.86
CA ARG A 807 -23.55 2.82 -31.45
C ARG A 807 -23.04 2.76 -32.89
N ARG A 808 -22.25 1.75 -33.26
CA ARG A 808 -21.84 1.55 -34.66
C ARG A 808 -22.99 1.17 -35.57
N ARG A 809 -23.97 0.42 -35.05
CA ARG A 809 -25.18 0.00 -35.79
C ARG A 809 -26.27 1.08 -35.84
N HIS A 810 -26.28 1.97 -34.84
CA HIS A 810 -27.28 3.02 -34.65
C HIS A 810 -26.58 4.39 -34.61
N PRO A 811 -26.02 4.86 -35.74
CA PRO A 811 -25.28 6.13 -35.80
C PRO A 811 -26.13 7.36 -35.44
N GLU A 812 -27.46 7.25 -35.49
CA GLU A 812 -28.43 8.26 -35.03
C GLU A 812 -28.43 8.44 -33.50
N TRP A 813 -27.96 7.46 -32.73
CA TRP A 813 -27.84 7.58 -31.28
C TRP A 813 -26.46 8.14 -30.91
N ASP A 814 -26.43 9.44 -30.63
CA ASP A 814 -25.24 10.17 -30.17
C ASP A 814 -25.00 10.07 -28.66
N GLY A 815 -25.90 9.39 -27.93
CA GLY A 815 -25.87 9.28 -26.47
C GLY A 815 -26.44 10.48 -25.71
N SER A 816 -27.06 11.44 -26.40
CA SER A 816 -27.74 12.58 -25.77
C SER A 816 -29.00 12.19 -25.00
N GLN A 817 -29.62 11.06 -25.36
CA GLN A 817 -30.76 10.48 -24.67
C GLN A 817 -30.42 9.09 -24.12
N PRO A 818 -30.94 8.71 -22.94
CA PRO A 818 -30.87 7.34 -22.45
C PRO A 818 -31.49 6.36 -23.44
N LEU A 819 -30.93 5.15 -23.56
CA LEU A 819 -31.58 4.07 -24.28
C LEU A 819 -32.85 3.63 -23.55
N ASP A 820 -33.84 3.09 -24.26
CA ASP A 820 -35.02 2.52 -23.62
C ASP A 820 -34.65 1.30 -22.75
N HIS A 821 -35.58 0.86 -21.90
CA HIS A 821 -35.33 -0.24 -20.97
C HIS A 821 -35.10 -1.59 -21.66
N GLU A 822 -35.74 -1.85 -22.80
CA GLU A 822 -35.61 -3.11 -23.52
C GLU A 822 -34.21 -3.23 -24.11
N THR A 823 -33.77 -2.19 -24.82
CA THR A 823 -32.42 -2.08 -25.36
C THR A 823 -31.37 -2.13 -24.24
N SER A 824 -31.59 -1.43 -23.13
CA SER A 824 -30.67 -1.44 -21.99
C SER A 824 -30.55 -2.83 -21.37
N ARG A 825 -31.67 -3.56 -21.20
CA ARG A 825 -31.69 -4.93 -20.70
C ARG A 825 -30.97 -5.89 -21.64
N GLU A 826 -31.12 -5.72 -22.96
CA GLU A 826 -30.39 -6.52 -23.94
C GLU A 826 -28.87 -6.33 -23.81
N LEU A 827 -28.40 -5.08 -23.74
CA LEU A 827 -26.97 -4.77 -23.63
C LEU A 827 -26.37 -5.31 -22.32
N LEU A 828 -27.15 -5.35 -21.24
CA LEU A 828 -26.75 -5.85 -19.93
C LEU A 828 -26.98 -7.36 -19.72
N ARG A 829 -27.58 -8.08 -20.68
CA ARG A 829 -27.97 -9.49 -20.53
C ARG A 829 -26.78 -10.37 -20.10
N GLY A 830 -26.95 -11.04 -18.97
CA GLY A 830 -25.93 -11.92 -18.36
C GLY A 830 -24.77 -11.20 -17.66
N LEU A 831 -24.80 -9.86 -17.59
CA LEU A 831 -23.80 -9.06 -16.86
C LEU A 831 -24.34 -8.52 -15.52
N VAL A 832 -25.67 -8.46 -15.40
CA VAL A 832 -26.42 -8.06 -14.19
C VAL A 832 -27.62 -9.01 -14.02
N GLY A 833 -28.25 -9.01 -12.83
CA GLY A 833 -29.50 -9.76 -12.60
C GLY A 833 -30.69 -9.18 -13.39
N GLU A 834 -31.66 -10.02 -13.75
CA GLU A 834 -32.87 -9.58 -14.50
C GLU A 834 -33.69 -8.52 -13.76
N ASP A 835 -33.58 -8.48 -12.44
CA ASP A 835 -34.22 -7.54 -11.52
C ASP A 835 -33.36 -6.31 -11.20
N TYR A 836 -32.28 -6.04 -11.95
CA TYR A 836 -31.32 -4.99 -11.62
C TYR A 836 -31.95 -3.60 -11.45
N VAL A 837 -33.00 -3.26 -12.21
CA VAL A 837 -33.70 -1.97 -12.08
C VAL A 837 -34.28 -1.79 -10.67
N SER A 838 -34.83 -2.85 -10.08
CA SER A 838 -35.40 -2.82 -8.72
C SER A 838 -34.32 -2.69 -7.63
N ARG A 839 -33.06 -2.92 -7.99
CA ARG A 839 -31.89 -2.88 -7.11
C ARG A 839 -31.13 -1.57 -7.16
N ILE A 840 -31.50 -0.68 -8.08
CA ILE A 840 -30.92 0.66 -8.17
C ILE A 840 -31.45 1.49 -7.00
N PRO A 841 -30.57 2.20 -6.27
CA PRO A 841 -30.99 3.09 -5.20
C PRO A 841 -31.98 4.13 -5.72
N LYS A 842 -33.15 4.19 -5.08
CA LYS A 842 -34.14 5.23 -5.39
C LYS A 842 -33.68 6.54 -4.79
N ALA A 843 -34.04 7.67 -5.40
CA ALA A 843 -33.71 9.00 -4.89
C ALA A 843 -34.16 9.25 -3.43
N THR A 844 -35.17 8.50 -2.95
CA THR A 844 -35.72 8.58 -1.60
C THR A 844 -35.12 7.59 -0.61
N GLU A 845 -34.31 6.63 -1.08
CA GLU A 845 -33.64 5.59 -0.28
C GLU A 845 -32.18 5.97 -0.05
#